data_AF-A0A3D8QNQ9-F1
#
_entry.id   AF-A0A3D8QNQ9-F1
#
_cell.length_a   1.000
_cell.length_b   1.000
_cell.length_c   1.000
_cell.angle_alpha   90.00
_cell.angle_beta   90.00
_cell.angle_gamma   90.00
#
_symmetry.space_group_name_H-M   'P 1'
#
loop_
_entity.id
_entity.type
_entity.pdbx_description
1 polymer ?
#
loop_
_entity_poly.entity_id
_entity_poly.type
_entity_poly.pdbx_seq_one_letter_code
_entity_poly.pdbx_strand_id
1 'polypeptide(L)'
;MEAEPEAEPLVPHDDEAPSSPSSPQSSTSTSNRVLLRLYTSHFLSTWNSRMFEFGAVVFLASIFPGTLLYASVYALVRSLFAVLFSSWLGALVDRVDRLSAIRHSIVWQRVPVAVSCVCLGLLLRAPSPPVYVEWMLFVALVLLAGVEKLAATANAVSVERDWAVVISDALLVSRKDLNASMRRIDLFCKLVAPVVVSLMDGLLSTRLAIWGVLGLNVAVVLVEYFAIAQVYHSVPQLDRNTERQATARDDEDVEEGQADERSSSRHTIMQHVRSTIAPWCEYVRQPVFLASFALSLLYLTVLSFGPTMVTFLLYSGFSSLQVSAMRIGAVLAEISGTVVAPFLMDRIGPIRSGLWFLNWQFGTLAAAVAAFAFAGGAPHLVAGCLVVGVALSRLGLWGFDLSVQFLVQESIDSGSRARFSATEMALQSVFEMISFATTIVFADPDQFMHPVYISYGAIAVAATPPRARGPGRSGPRRRTGCLTCRARKVRCDEAKPTCANCTRLRLQCVYRSVIIQGMGIPKTRARPGRARSASGTTTTQELESPASNASTGAVVRPGGLQSIGARQVLSSVSPEEISGAPDSIPFDMLGFIGEITSDFQQKHLDLTNGESIVPSNRPMAIPVPEVDGSFHDARQTPWDPGRVDVNTCNTGIIPDPDSVSPQSTTEESWEDRLLQHFRLSDAPPTIFAPVDLEWRYVRDAILTESSRSAPGCRALLLAVYCYSDTHMAWVEGTQPKLGPSYHAQASSEIQACLLEEDVSESLLKRVFASVLLLMLAELISPETWRPATPYLHTSFLLLQRFHPRLRTWTGIAHLIASWVSLLDIKALIAGRDGDPLADLDVGDLTPTPNFDHIFSSSRPDPNSEDIPFEKHLTSPSYLITHSITSPAYTFFLRTQQLTRRIVVIDLHHRARGTVSDEFEVLQIAHTVSADLEALWNTRPRILDLYDTPSNEPDSLLTVLSPQTAEKIVRTFRAYVANFLAQSIYLHRVAFAIYPRTDKVYAAVEQIIRLAREEGSRSANNSTTPEPSVGSVPISFLWPLFIAALEGSLEQRAWITSEIQRMAAPAPAAASVSGSGCGRHPNAEKALLLLTEMTRRQDTGASRTWADSKCVRRELFVDFFVMI
;
A
#
# COMPACT_ATOMS: atom_id res chain seq x y z
N MET A 1 -8.34 -41.69 63.06
CA MET A 1 -9.37 -41.94 64.07
C MET A 1 -10.70 -41.70 63.40
N GLU A 2 -11.34 -42.81 63.07
CA GLU A 2 -12.71 -42.98 62.57
C GLU A 2 -13.70 -42.52 63.68
N ALA A 3 -15.02 -42.34 63.51
CA ALA A 3 -16.06 -42.94 62.65
C ALA A 3 -17.30 -41.97 62.62
N GLU A 4 -18.40 -42.08 61.85
CA GLU A 4 -18.96 -42.97 60.79
C GLU A 4 -19.98 -42.11 59.94
N PRO A 5 -20.81 -42.62 58.99
CA PRO A 5 -21.32 -41.84 57.84
C PRO A 5 -22.88 -41.68 57.74
N GLU A 6 -23.45 -41.96 56.55
CA GLU A 6 -24.87 -41.87 56.07
C GLU A 6 -25.34 -40.48 55.54
N ALA A 7 -26.08 -40.36 54.42
CA ALA A 7 -26.58 -41.35 53.44
C ALA A 7 -26.66 -40.78 52.00
N GLU A 8 -26.79 -41.68 51.01
CA GLU A 8 -26.95 -41.42 49.56
C GLU A 8 -28.40 -41.71 49.09
N PRO A 9 -28.81 -41.46 47.82
CA PRO A 9 -28.74 -42.56 46.84
C PRO A 9 -28.57 -42.20 45.33
N LEU A 10 -27.68 -42.93 44.66
CA LEU A 10 -27.80 -43.65 43.36
C LEU A 10 -28.45 -43.03 42.08
N VAL A 11 -27.84 -43.41 40.96
CA VAL A 11 -28.14 -43.03 39.55
C VAL A 11 -28.76 -44.21 38.78
N PRO A 12 -29.45 -43.96 37.65
CA PRO A 12 -29.12 -44.72 36.43
C PRO A 12 -29.00 -43.88 35.14
N HIS A 13 -28.46 -44.52 34.10
CA HIS A 13 -28.23 -44.06 32.72
C HIS A 13 -29.54 -43.68 31.95
N ASP A 14 -29.55 -43.07 30.74
CA ASP A 14 -28.79 -43.35 29.49
C ASP A 14 -28.63 -42.13 28.53
N ASP A 15 -27.84 -42.34 27.47
CA ASP A 15 -27.78 -41.64 26.17
C ASP A 15 -27.54 -40.11 26.09
N GLU A 16 -26.33 -39.71 25.65
CA GLU A 16 -26.07 -38.40 25.04
C GLU A 16 -25.42 -38.56 23.66
N ALA A 17 -26.13 -38.11 22.62
CA ALA A 17 -25.68 -38.13 21.21
C ALA A 17 -24.83 -36.87 20.89
N PRO A 18 -23.88 -36.93 19.93
CA PRO A 18 -22.97 -35.82 19.67
C PRO A 18 -23.70 -34.55 19.21
N SER A 19 -23.60 -33.50 20.02
CA SER A 19 -24.22 -32.19 19.77
C SER A 19 -23.72 -31.53 18.49
N SER A 20 -24.63 -31.01 17.67
CA SER A 20 -24.32 -30.33 16.41
C SER A 20 -23.63 -28.96 16.63
N PRO A 21 -22.82 -28.49 15.66
CA PRO A 21 -22.09 -27.23 15.79
C PRO A 21 -23.06 -26.02 15.80
N SER A 22 -22.89 -25.14 16.79
CA SER A 22 -23.67 -23.91 16.92
C SER A 22 -23.43 -22.91 15.78
N SER A 23 -24.48 -22.26 15.30
CA SER A 23 -24.40 -21.35 14.15
C SER A 23 -23.67 -20.02 14.46
N PRO A 24 -23.00 -19.37 13.47
CA PRO A 24 -22.13 -18.19 13.72
C PRO A 24 -22.85 -16.87 14.10
N GLN A 25 -24.16 -16.88 14.34
CA GLN A 25 -24.97 -15.67 14.48
C GLN A 25 -25.03 -15.10 15.92
N SER A 26 -24.62 -15.88 16.92
CA SER A 26 -24.68 -15.46 18.33
C SER A 26 -23.60 -14.44 18.71
N SER A 27 -22.35 -14.67 18.29
CA SER A 27 -21.17 -13.85 18.63
C SER A 27 -21.26 -12.42 18.08
N THR A 28 -21.64 -12.27 16.81
CA THR A 28 -21.85 -10.97 16.15
C THR A 28 -22.95 -10.15 16.83
N SER A 29 -24.04 -10.79 17.29
CA SER A 29 -25.10 -10.11 18.04
C SER A 29 -24.62 -9.53 19.38
N THR A 30 -23.67 -10.20 20.04
CA THR A 30 -23.10 -9.79 21.33
C THR A 30 -22.08 -8.68 21.14
N SER A 31 -21.15 -8.82 20.19
CA SER A 31 -20.16 -7.78 19.86
C SER A 31 -20.84 -6.44 19.53
N ASN A 32 -21.85 -6.45 18.67
CA ASN A 32 -22.63 -5.24 18.31
C ASN A 32 -23.31 -4.58 19.53
N ARG A 33 -23.74 -5.34 20.54
CA ARG A 33 -24.35 -4.79 21.78
C ARG A 33 -23.31 -4.13 22.70
N VAL A 34 -22.11 -4.71 22.81
CA VAL A 34 -21.00 -4.10 23.58
C VAL A 34 -20.54 -2.82 22.89
N LEU A 35 -20.34 -2.87 21.57
CA LEU A 35 -19.91 -1.75 20.75
C LEU A 35 -20.91 -0.58 20.79
N LEU A 36 -22.21 -0.87 20.69
CA LEU A 36 -23.27 0.14 20.82
C LEU A 36 -23.27 0.81 22.21
N ARG A 37 -23.05 0.06 23.29
CA ARG A 37 -22.94 0.64 24.66
C ARG A 37 -21.73 1.54 24.80
N LEU A 38 -20.58 1.14 24.25
CA LEU A 38 -19.35 1.95 24.24
C LEU A 38 -19.57 3.26 23.48
N TYR A 39 -20.11 3.19 22.25
CA TYR A 39 -20.45 4.39 21.46
C TYR A 39 -21.50 5.26 22.15
N THR A 40 -22.50 4.68 22.82
CA THR A 40 -23.49 5.42 23.61
C THR A 40 -22.82 6.18 24.75
N SER A 41 -21.94 5.54 25.53
CA SER A 41 -21.20 6.20 26.62
C SER A 41 -20.31 7.33 26.11
N HIS A 42 -19.54 7.10 25.04
CA HIS A 42 -18.65 8.08 24.42
C HIS A 42 -19.40 9.30 23.85
N PHE A 43 -20.53 9.05 23.17
CA PHE A 43 -21.43 10.10 22.69
C PHE A 43 -21.98 10.94 23.85
N LEU A 44 -22.48 10.31 24.91
CA LEU A 44 -23.07 11.01 26.06
C LEU A 44 -22.04 11.82 26.87
N SER A 45 -20.79 11.34 26.97
CA SER A 45 -19.66 12.12 27.50
C SER A 45 -19.38 13.36 26.65
N THR A 46 -19.05 13.12 25.37
CA THR A 46 -18.57 14.17 24.47
C THR A 46 -19.66 15.21 24.17
N TRP A 47 -20.90 14.78 23.94
CA TRP A 47 -22.04 15.68 23.73
C TRP A 47 -22.18 16.68 24.87
N ASN A 48 -22.30 16.20 26.11
CA ASN A 48 -22.51 17.07 27.26
C ASN A 48 -21.31 17.97 27.54
N SER A 49 -20.07 17.47 27.35
CA SER A 49 -18.88 18.30 27.53
C SER A 49 -18.82 19.43 26.48
N ARG A 50 -19.07 19.15 25.19
CA ARG A 50 -19.13 20.20 24.15
C ARG A 50 -20.30 21.16 24.33
N MET A 51 -21.46 20.65 24.75
CA MET A 51 -22.65 21.46 25.03
C MET A 51 -22.41 22.42 26.21
N PHE A 52 -21.76 21.98 27.28
CA PHE A 52 -21.43 22.84 28.42
C PHE A 52 -20.23 23.76 28.16
N GLU A 53 -19.17 23.27 27.50
CA GLU A 53 -17.98 24.03 27.10
C GLU A 53 -18.35 25.29 26.31
N PHE A 54 -19.33 25.18 25.40
CA PHE A 54 -19.88 26.34 24.71
C PHE A 54 -21.03 27.03 25.48
N GLY A 55 -21.89 26.27 26.15
CA GLY A 55 -23.06 26.80 26.86
C GLY A 55 -22.68 27.77 27.98
N ALA A 56 -21.76 27.39 28.86
CA ALA A 56 -21.29 28.24 29.95
C ALA A 56 -20.72 29.58 29.46
N VAL A 57 -20.10 29.58 28.28
CA VAL A 57 -19.60 30.77 27.60
C VAL A 57 -20.74 31.70 27.15
N VAL A 58 -21.79 31.18 26.53
CA VAL A 58 -22.97 31.98 26.15
C VAL A 58 -23.67 32.51 27.41
N PHE A 59 -23.80 31.67 28.43
CA PHE A 59 -24.43 32.05 29.69
C PHE A 59 -23.66 33.17 30.39
N LEU A 60 -22.32 33.15 30.38
CA LEU A 60 -21.50 34.27 30.86
C LEU A 60 -21.72 35.56 30.04
N ALA A 61 -21.77 35.47 28.70
CA ALA A 61 -22.02 36.63 27.84
C ALA A 61 -23.41 37.27 28.07
N SER A 62 -24.43 36.44 28.34
CA SER A 62 -25.80 36.89 28.66
C SER A 62 -25.99 37.34 30.13
N ILE A 63 -25.10 36.93 31.04
CA ILE A 63 -25.11 37.37 32.46
C ILE A 63 -24.33 38.68 32.65
N PHE A 64 -23.20 38.85 31.94
CA PHE A 64 -22.33 40.03 32.01
C PHE A 64 -22.28 40.77 30.66
N PRO A 65 -23.42 41.30 30.16
CA PRO A 65 -23.45 42.02 28.89
C PRO A 65 -22.61 43.29 28.96
N GLY A 66 -21.84 43.57 27.89
CA GLY A 66 -21.01 44.77 27.78
C GLY A 66 -19.54 44.60 28.20
N THR A 67 -19.06 43.40 28.52
CA THR A 67 -17.62 43.15 28.70
C THR A 67 -17.19 41.76 28.21
N LEU A 68 -15.99 41.69 27.63
CA LEU A 68 -15.35 40.44 27.18
C LEU A 68 -14.62 39.70 28.32
N LEU A 69 -14.46 40.34 29.49
CA LEU A 69 -13.56 39.89 30.55
C LEU A 69 -13.90 38.50 31.09
N TYR A 70 -15.11 38.31 31.61
CA TYR A 70 -15.51 37.08 32.31
C TYR A 70 -15.42 35.85 31.39
N ALA A 71 -15.89 35.96 30.15
CA ALA A 71 -15.81 34.88 29.16
C ALA A 71 -14.36 34.56 28.75
N SER A 72 -13.50 35.59 28.64
CA SER A 72 -12.09 35.41 28.27
C SER A 72 -11.26 34.80 29.41
N VAL A 73 -11.46 35.25 30.65
CA VAL A 73 -10.81 34.68 31.85
C VAL A 73 -11.23 33.22 32.06
N TYR A 74 -12.52 32.91 31.88
CA TYR A 74 -13.04 31.55 31.94
C TYR A 74 -12.36 30.62 30.92
N ALA A 75 -12.28 31.04 29.66
CA ALA A 75 -11.62 30.26 28.61
C ALA A 75 -10.11 30.10 28.84
N LEU A 76 -9.41 31.19 29.20
CA LEU A 76 -7.98 31.20 29.50
C LEU A 76 -7.61 30.18 30.59
N VAL A 77 -8.29 30.24 31.74
CA VAL A 77 -7.97 29.39 32.89
C VAL A 77 -8.39 27.94 32.64
N ARG A 78 -9.51 27.70 31.94
CA ARG A 78 -9.92 26.35 31.50
C ARG A 78 -8.84 25.68 30.65
N SER A 79 -8.27 26.40 29.68
CA SER A 79 -7.17 25.88 28.84
C SER A 79 -5.87 25.73 29.63
N LEU A 80 -5.55 26.67 30.53
CA LEU A 80 -4.37 26.61 31.38
C LEU A 80 -4.38 25.38 32.31
N PHE A 81 -5.53 25.00 32.88
CA PHE A 81 -5.66 23.79 33.70
C PHE A 81 -5.32 22.53 32.89
N ALA A 82 -5.79 22.41 31.64
CA ALA A 82 -5.47 21.28 30.78
C ALA A 82 -3.95 21.20 30.47
N VAL A 83 -3.30 22.34 30.21
CA VAL A 83 -1.86 22.39 29.95
C VAL A 83 -1.04 22.01 31.20
N LEU A 84 -1.39 22.55 32.37
CA LEU A 84 -0.59 22.36 33.60
C LEU A 84 -0.73 20.96 34.22
N PHE A 85 -1.91 20.34 34.16
CA PHE A 85 -2.20 19.11 34.92
C PHE A 85 -2.35 17.84 34.06
N SER A 86 -2.29 17.93 32.73
CA SER A 86 -2.42 16.75 31.83
C SER A 86 -1.37 15.66 32.07
N SER A 87 -0.12 16.03 32.38
CA SER A 87 0.96 15.09 32.69
C SER A 87 0.75 14.35 34.01
N TRP A 88 0.29 15.05 35.05
CA TRP A 88 -0.13 14.45 36.32
C TRP A 88 -1.35 13.53 36.15
N LEU A 89 -2.29 13.94 35.30
CA LEU A 89 -3.54 13.23 35.06
C LEU A 89 -3.31 11.86 34.40
N GLY A 90 -2.43 11.77 33.41
CA GLY A 90 -2.04 10.49 32.80
C GLY A 90 -1.47 9.52 33.84
N ALA A 91 -0.45 9.97 34.57
CA ALA A 91 0.19 9.19 35.64
C ALA A 91 -0.75 8.84 36.82
N LEU A 92 -1.92 9.47 36.94
CA LEU A 92 -2.99 9.08 37.86
C LEU A 92 -3.89 8.00 37.27
N VAL A 93 -4.32 8.15 36.01
CA VAL A 93 -5.13 7.15 35.28
C VAL A 93 -4.41 5.79 35.25
N ASP A 94 -3.11 5.77 34.97
CA ASP A 94 -2.31 4.53 34.92
C ASP A 94 -2.31 3.76 36.26
N ARG A 95 -2.41 4.47 37.39
CA ARG A 95 -2.32 3.91 38.76
C ARG A 95 -3.65 3.40 39.31
N VAL A 96 -4.76 4.02 38.93
CA VAL A 96 -6.11 3.67 39.40
C VAL A 96 -6.60 2.41 38.66
N ASP A 97 -7.58 1.71 39.21
CA ASP A 97 -8.27 0.64 38.46
C ASP A 97 -8.99 1.21 37.21
N ARG A 98 -9.03 0.42 36.12
CA ARG A 98 -9.62 0.82 34.82
C ARG A 98 -11.09 1.27 34.97
N LEU A 99 -11.91 0.53 35.71
CA LEU A 99 -13.33 0.85 35.90
C LEU A 99 -13.52 2.00 36.90
N SER A 100 -12.72 2.03 37.96
CA SER A 100 -12.70 3.12 38.95
C SER A 100 -12.31 4.46 38.30
N ALA A 101 -11.27 4.48 37.46
CA ALA A 101 -10.78 5.67 36.78
C ALA A 101 -11.86 6.32 35.92
N ILE A 102 -12.53 5.54 35.05
CA ILE A 102 -13.60 6.08 34.18
C ILE A 102 -14.83 6.48 34.98
N ARG A 103 -15.23 5.72 36.00
CA ARG A 103 -16.34 6.11 36.89
C ARG A 103 -16.06 7.42 37.61
N HIS A 104 -14.84 7.61 38.11
CA HIS A 104 -14.43 8.88 38.72
C HIS A 104 -14.33 10.02 37.70
N SER A 105 -13.84 9.78 36.48
CA SER A 105 -13.84 10.82 35.44
C SER A 105 -15.25 11.25 35.05
N ILE A 106 -16.20 10.32 34.90
CA ILE A 106 -17.61 10.66 34.63
C ILE A 106 -18.18 11.50 35.79
N VAL A 107 -18.01 11.07 37.04
CA VAL A 107 -18.53 11.83 38.20
C VAL A 107 -17.90 13.23 38.30
N TRP A 108 -16.58 13.35 38.15
CA TRP A 108 -15.86 14.64 38.18
C TRP A 108 -16.05 15.50 36.92
N GLN A 109 -16.61 14.96 35.85
CA GLN A 109 -17.07 15.72 34.69
C GLN A 109 -18.50 16.24 34.93
N ARG A 110 -19.37 15.42 35.56
CA ARG A 110 -20.80 15.70 35.74
C ARG A 110 -21.09 16.63 36.92
N VAL A 111 -20.37 16.49 38.03
CA VAL A 111 -20.57 17.31 39.25
C VAL A 111 -20.19 18.78 39.04
N PRO A 112 -19.03 19.15 38.46
CA PRO A 112 -18.69 20.56 38.24
C PRO A 112 -19.60 21.25 37.24
N VAL A 113 -20.12 20.55 36.22
CA VAL A 113 -21.19 21.06 35.34
C VAL A 113 -22.43 21.40 36.15
N ALA A 114 -22.88 20.47 37.01
CA ALA A 114 -24.08 20.67 37.80
C ALA A 114 -23.97 21.86 38.77
N VAL A 115 -22.85 21.97 39.50
CA VAL A 115 -22.58 23.10 40.39
C VAL A 115 -22.44 24.41 39.60
N SER A 116 -21.78 24.38 38.43
CA SER A 116 -21.65 25.56 37.55
C SER A 116 -23.00 26.07 37.05
N CYS A 117 -23.91 25.18 36.63
CA CYS A 117 -25.28 25.57 36.27
C CYS A 117 -26.03 26.22 37.44
N VAL A 118 -25.82 25.76 38.69
CA VAL A 118 -26.38 26.42 39.88
C VAL A 118 -25.74 27.81 40.10
N CYS A 119 -24.41 27.95 39.99
CA CYS A 119 -23.73 29.24 40.10
C CYS A 119 -24.21 30.26 39.04
N LEU A 120 -24.33 29.83 37.78
CA LEU A 120 -24.86 30.65 36.68
C LEU A 120 -26.35 30.98 36.90
N GLY A 121 -27.14 30.04 37.40
CA GLY A 121 -28.55 30.24 37.75
C GLY A 121 -28.76 31.22 38.91
N LEU A 122 -27.82 31.28 39.87
CA LEU A 122 -27.80 32.26 40.96
C LEU A 122 -27.41 33.65 40.46
N LEU A 123 -26.33 33.77 39.67
CA LEU A 123 -25.92 35.02 39.03
C LEU A 123 -27.06 35.60 38.16
N LEU A 124 -27.73 34.76 37.35
CA LEU A 124 -28.86 35.17 36.50
C LEU A 124 -30.18 35.42 37.27
N ARG A 125 -30.21 35.17 38.59
CA ARG A 125 -31.37 35.43 39.47
C ARG A 125 -31.21 36.72 40.29
N ALA A 126 -29.99 37.14 40.61
CA ALA A 126 -29.68 38.37 41.32
C ALA A 126 -28.99 39.37 40.37
N PRO A 127 -29.68 40.39 39.83
CA PRO A 127 -29.10 41.31 38.84
C PRO A 127 -28.00 42.25 39.36
N SER A 128 -27.81 42.30 40.69
CA SER A 128 -26.82 43.12 41.37
C SER A 128 -26.42 42.45 42.70
N PRO A 129 -25.69 41.32 42.65
CA PRO A 129 -25.17 40.69 43.86
C PRO A 129 -24.09 41.60 44.46
N PRO A 130 -23.80 41.51 45.78
CA PRO A 130 -22.64 42.19 46.33
C PRO A 130 -21.36 41.74 45.62
N VAL A 131 -20.45 42.67 45.30
CA VAL A 131 -19.25 42.42 44.47
C VAL A 131 -18.45 41.21 44.94
N TYR A 132 -18.34 40.97 46.25
CA TYR A 132 -17.64 39.80 46.78
C TYR A 132 -18.34 38.46 46.46
N VAL A 133 -19.68 38.43 46.38
CA VAL A 133 -20.48 37.25 45.99
C VAL A 133 -20.32 37.00 44.49
N GLU A 134 -20.31 38.05 43.68
CA GLU A 134 -20.11 37.96 42.23
C GLU A 134 -18.76 37.32 41.90
N TRP A 135 -17.67 37.88 42.44
CA TRP A 135 -16.32 37.34 42.25
C TRP A 135 -16.14 35.97 42.89
N MET A 136 -16.79 35.67 44.02
CA MET A 136 -16.78 34.32 44.62
C MET A 136 -17.43 33.29 43.69
N LEU A 137 -18.63 33.59 43.15
CA LEU A 137 -19.34 32.70 42.23
C LEU A 137 -18.60 32.55 40.91
N PHE A 138 -17.98 33.62 40.39
CA PHE A 138 -17.19 33.57 39.16
C PHE A 138 -15.88 32.79 39.34
N VAL A 139 -15.12 33.03 40.42
CA VAL A 139 -13.90 32.24 40.72
C VAL A 139 -14.24 30.76 40.92
N ALA A 140 -15.34 30.45 41.60
CA ALA A 140 -15.83 29.07 41.71
C ALA A 140 -16.14 28.48 40.32
N LEU A 141 -16.87 29.18 39.46
CA LEU A 141 -17.18 28.75 38.09
C LEU A 141 -15.91 28.46 37.27
N VAL A 142 -14.91 29.34 37.35
CA VAL A 142 -13.64 29.21 36.62
C VAL A 142 -12.84 28.00 37.10
N LEU A 143 -12.77 27.75 38.42
CA LEU A 143 -12.11 26.57 38.97
C LEU A 143 -12.86 25.27 38.60
N LEU A 144 -14.20 25.26 38.69
CA LEU A 144 -15.03 24.13 38.30
C LEU A 144 -14.88 23.78 36.82
N ALA A 145 -14.71 24.78 35.94
CA ALA A 145 -14.43 24.56 34.52
C ALA A 145 -13.04 23.97 34.24
N GLY A 146 -12.05 24.23 35.11
CA GLY A 146 -10.76 23.54 35.09
C GLY A 146 -10.88 22.07 35.49
N VAL A 147 -11.68 21.77 36.53
CA VAL A 147 -11.94 20.38 36.97
C VAL A 147 -12.72 19.59 35.92
N GLU A 148 -13.79 20.16 35.33
CA GLU A 148 -14.53 19.50 34.24
C GLU A 148 -13.62 19.21 33.04
N LYS A 149 -12.74 20.15 32.68
CA LYS A 149 -11.82 19.96 31.53
C LYS A 149 -10.87 18.79 31.77
N LEU A 150 -10.30 18.69 32.97
CA LEU A 150 -9.42 17.57 33.34
C LEU A 150 -10.20 16.26 33.40
N ALA A 151 -11.40 16.24 33.97
CA ALA A 151 -12.22 15.04 34.03
C ALA A 151 -12.66 14.55 32.64
N ALA A 152 -13.03 15.47 31.74
CA ALA A 152 -13.32 15.16 30.33
C ALA A 152 -12.08 14.62 29.58
N THR A 153 -10.90 15.19 29.83
CA THR A 153 -9.64 14.68 29.27
C THR A 153 -9.29 13.29 29.81
N ALA A 154 -9.52 13.01 31.11
CA ALA A 154 -9.32 11.68 31.68
C ALA A 154 -10.28 10.64 31.07
N ASN A 155 -11.55 11.00 30.88
CA ASN A 155 -12.56 10.16 30.23
C ASN A 155 -12.13 9.81 28.79
N ALA A 156 -11.81 10.83 27.99
CA ALA A 156 -11.34 10.66 26.61
C ALA A 156 -10.08 9.79 26.51
N VAL A 157 -9.04 10.05 27.33
CA VAL A 157 -7.81 9.24 27.31
C VAL A 157 -8.08 7.79 27.71
N SER A 158 -8.83 7.56 28.78
CA SER A 158 -9.13 6.19 29.25
C SER A 158 -9.95 5.39 28.22
N VAL A 159 -10.91 6.03 27.55
CA VAL A 159 -11.76 5.40 26.53
C VAL A 159 -11.02 5.21 25.20
N GLU A 160 -10.38 6.26 24.66
CA GLU A 160 -9.81 6.26 23.30
C GLU A 160 -8.40 5.65 23.20
N ARG A 161 -7.63 5.60 24.31
CA ARG A 161 -6.23 5.13 24.30
C ARG A 161 -6.00 3.78 24.98
N ASP A 162 -6.76 3.47 26.03
CA ASP A 162 -6.66 2.19 26.76
C ASP A 162 -7.81 1.25 26.40
N TRP A 163 -9.05 1.59 26.78
CA TRP A 163 -10.20 0.69 26.60
C TRP A 163 -10.49 0.39 25.12
N ALA A 164 -10.31 1.35 24.21
CA ALA A 164 -10.47 1.12 22.78
C ALA A 164 -9.55 -0.01 22.29
N VAL A 165 -8.30 -0.08 22.75
CA VAL A 165 -7.36 -1.14 22.34
C VAL A 165 -7.85 -2.50 22.85
N VAL A 166 -8.10 -2.61 24.15
CA VAL A 166 -8.54 -3.86 24.79
C VAL A 166 -9.86 -4.37 24.19
N ILE A 167 -10.84 -3.50 23.96
CA ILE A 167 -12.15 -3.87 23.39
C ILE A 167 -12.03 -4.25 21.91
N SER A 168 -11.14 -3.62 21.15
CA SER A 168 -10.89 -3.98 19.75
C SER A 168 -10.34 -5.40 19.64
N ASP A 169 -9.37 -5.73 20.48
CA ASP A 169 -8.73 -7.03 20.50
C ASP A 169 -9.69 -8.11 21.03
N ALA A 170 -10.43 -7.81 22.11
CA ALA A 170 -11.43 -8.71 22.70
C ALA A 170 -12.56 -9.11 21.75
N LEU A 171 -12.97 -8.21 20.86
CA LEU A 171 -14.09 -8.41 19.93
C LEU A 171 -13.64 -8.77 18.51
N LEU A 172 -12.34 -8.92 18.28
CA LEU A 172 -11.71 -9.09 16.95
C LEU A 172 -12.16 -8.00 15.94
N VAL A 173 -12.38 -6.78 16.44
CA VAL A 173 -12.74 -5.61 15.64
C VAL A 173 -11.46 -4.89 15.22
N SER A 174 -11.47 -4.30 14.03
CA SER A 174 -10.39 -3.45 13.54
C SER A 174 -10.25 -2.18 14.39
N ARG A 175 -9.06 -1.99 14.98
CA ARG A 175 -8.70 -0.79 15.76
C ARG A 175 -8.90 0.51 14.96
N LYS A 176 -8.77 0.44 13.63
CA LYS A 176 -9.00 1.58 12.71
C LYS A 176 -10.48 1.97 12.68
N ASP A 177 -11.39 1.00 12.59
CA ASP A 177 -12.83 1.23 12.44
C ASP A 177 -13.50 1.65 13.75
N LEU A 178 -13.01 1.13 14.87
CA LEU A 178 -13.38 1.58 16.21
C LEU A 178 -13.00 3.06 16.41
N ASN A 179 -11.74 3.42 16.16
CA ASN A 179 -11.24 4.79 16.32
C ASN A 179 -11.89 5.76 15.32
N ALA A 180 -12.13 5.34 14.07
CA ALA A 180 -12.88 6.13 13.09
C ALA A 180 -14.33 6.39 13.53
N SER A 181 -14.96 5.44 14.23
CA SER A 181 -16.31 5.59 14.77
C SER A 181 -16.35 6.55 15.96
N MET A 182 -15.40 6.43 16.89
CA MET A 182 -15.21 7.41 17.98
C MET A 182 -14.97 8.83 17.41
N ARG A 183 -14.11 8.96 16.38
CA ARG A 183 -13.79 10.26 15.77
C ARG A 183 -14.96 10.89 15.01
N ARG A 184 -15.86 10.09 14.43
CA ARG A 184 -17.13 10.57 13.84
C ARG A 184 -18.09 11.12 14.90
N ILE A 185 -18.23 10.45 16.04
CA ILE A 185 -19.01 10.92 17.19
C ILE A 185 -18.46 12.25 17.71
N ASP A 186 -17.13 12.34 17.84
CA ASP A 186 -16.38 13.51 18.31
C ASP A 186 -16.62 14.75 17.41
N LEU A 187 -16.51 14.58 16.09
CA LEU A 187 -16.78 15.64 15.10
C LEU A 187 -18.26 16.07 15.09
N PHE A 188 -19.20 15.12 15.16
CA PHE A 188 -20.63 15.42 15.25
C PHE A 188 -20.96 16.24 16.50
N CYS A 189 -20.44 15.84 17.67
CA CYS A 189 -20.66 16.55 18.92
C CYS A 189 -20.03 17.95 18.90
N LYS A 190 -18.83 18.11 18.30
CA LYS A 190 -18.15 19.42 18.13
C LYS A 190 -18.97 20.41 17.31
N LEU A 191 -19.66 19.95 16.26
CA LEU A 191 -20.46 20.80 15.36
C LEU A 191 -21.89 21.04 15.87
N VAL A 192 -22.58 20.01 16.35
CA VAL A 192 -24.04 20.06 16.60
C VAL A 192 -24.39 20.46 18.04
N ALA A 193 -23.69 19.95 19.06
CA ALA A 193 -24.04 20.24 20.46
C ALA A 193 -23.97 21.75 20.80
N PRO A 194 -22.99 22.52 20.29
CA PRO A 194 -22.97 23.98 20.45
C PRO A 194 -24.13 24.70 19.75
N VAL A 195 -24.60 24.21 18.59
CA VAL A 195 -25.77 24.78 17.89
C VAL A 195 -27.03 24.57 18.72
N VAL A 196 -27.21 23.40 19.33
CA VAL A 196 -28.37 23.11 20.19
C VAL A 196 -28.43 24.04 21.40
N VAL A 197 -27.32 24.25 22.13
CA VAL A 197 -27.35 25.15 23.30
C VAL A 197 -27.54 26.63 22.92
N SER A 198 -26.99 27.07 21.77
CA SER A 198 -27.31 28.39 21.21
C SER A 198 -28.80 28.54 20.89
N LEU A 199 -29.40 27.53 20.27
CA LEU A 199 -30.82 27.53 19.93
C LEU A 199 -31.72 27.52 21.18
N MET A 200 -31.32 26.82 22.26
CA MET A 200 -32.01 26.85 23.54
C MET A 200 -31.95 28.24 24.21
N ASP A 201 -30.79 28.90 24.20
CA ASP A 201 -30.66 30.28 24.69
C ASP A 201 -31.55 31.25 23.88
N GLY A 202 -31.48 31.14 22.55
CA GLY A 202 -32.13 32.06 21.61
C GLY A 202 -33.63 31.87 21.37
N LEU A 203 -34.19 30.67 21.57
CA LEU A 203 -35.63 30.41 21.44
C LEU A 203 -36.39 30.34 22.76
N LEU A 204 -35.77 29.86 23.85
CA LEU A 204 -36.47 29.61 25.11
C LEU A 204 -36.16 30.69 26.14
N SER A 205 -34.88 30.87 26.47
CA SER A 205 -34.27 31.89 27.35
C SER A 205 -32.98 31.30 27.90
N THR A 206 -31.95 32.13 28.15
CA THR A 206 -30.76 31.78 28.95
C THR A 206 -31.09 31.05 30.26
N ARG A 207 -32.20 31.40 30.94
CA ARG A 207 -32.65 30.70 32.16
C ARG A 207 -33.05 29.26 31.86
N LEU A 208 -33.88 29.04 30.83
CA LEU A 208 -34.33 27.71 30.42
C LEU A 208 -33.19 26.90 29.79
N ALA A 209 -32.22 27.54 29.15
CA ALA A 209 -31.02 26.92 28.64
C ALA A 209 -30.12 26.40 29.78
N ILE A 210 -29.83 27.19 30.82
CA ILE A 210 -29.05 26.75 32.00
C ILE A 210 -29.73 25.56 32.70
N TRP A 211 -31.03 25.65 32.98
CA TRP A 211 -31.76 24.56 33.63
C TRP A 211 -31.94 23.33 32.72
N GLY A 212 -32.04 23.51 31.40
CA GLY A 212 -32.05 22.42 30.42
C GLY A 212 -30.72 21.69 30.31
N VAL A 213 -29.60 22.42 30.33
CA VAL A 213 -28.24 21.83 30.40
C VAL A 213 -28.05 21.06 31.70
N LEU A 214 -28.49 21.60 32.85
CA LEU A 214 -28.47 20.87 34.12
C LEU A 214 -29.32 19.60 34.05
N GLY A 215 -30.56 19.71 33.53
CA GLY A 215 -31.49 18.59 33.39
C GLY A 215 -30.92 17.46 32.53
N LEU A 216 -30.33 17.79 31.38
CA LEU A 216 -29.69 16.79 30.52
C LEU A 216 -28.46 16.16 31.20
N ASN A 217 -27.61 16.96 31.84
CA ASN A 217 -26.41 16.47 32.54
C ASN A 217 -26.77 15.51 33.71
N VAL A 218 -27.88 15.77 34.42
CA VAL A 218 -28.38 14.91 35.50
C VAL A 218 -29.13 13.68 34.97
N ALA A 219 -29.94 13.79 33.91
CA ALA A 219 -30.65 12.66 33.33
C ALA A 219 -29.71 11.64 32.67
N VAL A 220 -28.65 12.13 32.01
CA VAL A 220 -27.71 11.31 31.25
C VAL A 220 -26.72 10.54 32.13
N VAL A 221 -26.34 11.05 33.31
CA VAL A 221 -25.24 10.47 34.11
C VAL A 221 -25.44 8.99 34.44
N LEU A 222 -26.68 8.59 34.76
CA LEU A 222 -26.98 7.20 35.11
C LEU A 222 -26.88 6.28 33.89
N VAL A 223 -27.36 6.75 32.73
CA VAL A 223 -27.30 5.99 31.46
C VAL A 223 -25.84 5.73 31.07
N GLU A 224 -25.00 6.75 31.13
CA GLU A 224 -23.56 6.68 30.87
C GLU A 224 -22.84 5.74 31.86
N TYR A 225 -23.07 5.94 33.16
CA TYR A 225 -22.44 5.16 34.25
C TYR A 225 -22.81 3.68 34.22
N PHE A 226 -24.06 3.33 33.86
CA PHE A 226 -24.46 1.94 33.67
C PHE A 226 -24.03 1.37 32.31
N ALA A 227 -24.00 2.15 31.24
CA ALA A 227 -23.52 1.69 29.93
C ALA A 227 -22.05 1.26 29.99
N ILE A 228 -21.18 2.08 30.58
CA ILE A 228 -19.75 1.75 30.69
C ILE A 228 -19.48 0.57 31.66
N ALA A 229 -20.27 0.46 32.73
CA ALA A 229 -20.22 -0.71 33.62
C ALA A 229 -20.66 -2.00 32.90
N GLN A 230 -21.66 -1.94 32.04
CA GLN A 230 -22.08 -3.08 31.22
C GLN A 230 -21.04 -3.44 30.15
N VAL A 231 -20.28 -2.48 29.62
CA VAL A 231 -19.12 -2.76 28.72
C VAL A 231 -18.04 -3.53 29.49
N TYR A 232 -17.63 -3.05 30.67
CA TYR A 232 -16.63 -3.72 31.52
C TYR A 232 -17.01 -5.18 31.82
N HIS A 233 -18.23 -5.41 32.34
CA HIS A 233 -18.70 -6.77 32.65
C HIS A 233 -18.96 -7.65 31.40
N SER A 234 -18.91 -7.09 30.19
CA SER A 234 -18.99 -7.86 28.93
C SER A 234 -17.63 -8.19 28.32
N VAL A 235 -16.53 -7.61 28.82
CA VAL A 235 -15.17 -7.78 28.28
C VAL A 235 -14.21 -8.07 29.44
N PRO A 236 -14.00 -9.34 29.83
CA PRO A 236 -13.23 -9.70 31.03
C PRO A 236 -11.76 -9.29 30.96
N GLN A 237 -11.22 -9.08 29.75
CA GLN A 237 -9.86 -8.59 29.50
C GLN A 237 -9.63 -7.14 29.99
N LEU A 238 -10.68 -6.40 30.36
CA LEU A 238 -10.53 -5.10 31.03
C LEU A 238 -10.18 -5.24 32.53
N ASP A 239 -10.32 -6.42 33.13
CA ASP A 239 -9.99 -6.62 34.56
C ASP A 239 -8.49 -6.88 34.77
N ARG A 240 -7.79 -5.83 35.22
CA ARG A 240 -6.34 -5.80 35.46
C ARG A 240 -5.87 -6.72 36.60
N ASN A 241 -6.79 -7.33 37.37
CA ASN A 241 -6.41 -8.41 38.31
C ASN A 241 -6.04 -9.70 37.56
N THR A 242 -6.60 -9.93 36.37
CA THR A 242 -6.23 -11.09 35.52
C THR A 242 -4.79 -10.97 35.06
N GLU A 243 -4.39 -9.79 34.59
CA GLU A 243 -3.00 -9.49 34.19
C GLU A 243 -2.05 -9.62 35.39
N ARG A 244 -2.41 -9.06 36.55
CA ARG A 244 -1.59 -9.16 37.77
C ARG A 244 -1.49 -10.57 38.36
N GLN A 245 -2.50 -11.43 38.19
CA GLN A 245 -2.42 -12.85 38.60
C GLN A 245 -1.62 -13.71 37.62
N ALA A 246 -1.39 -13.23 36.39
CA ALA A 246 -0.40 -13.81 35.49
C ALA A 246 1.02 -13.38 35.90
N THR A 247 1.31 -12.07 35.96
CA THR A 247 2.70 -11.63 36.26
C THR A 247 3.14 -11.99 37.68
N ALA A 248 2.26 -11.98 38.68
CA ALA A 248 2.60 -12.43 40.04
C ALA A 248 2.87 -13.95 40.19
N ARG A 249 2.91 -14.71 39.09
CA ARG A 249 3.50 -16.07 39.04
C ARG A 249 4.88 -16.12 38.42
N ASP A 250 5.28 -15.08 37.68
CA ASP A 250 6.58 -14.94 37.04
C ASP A 250 7.50 -13.96 37.83
N ASP A 251 6.90 -13.00 38.56
CA ASP A 251 7.56 -11.94 39.35
C ASP A 251 8.04 -12.40 40.75
N GLU A 252 7.77 -13.64 41.21
CA GLU A 252 8.36 -14.15 42.47
C GLU A 252 9.85 -14.56 42.31
N ASP A 253 10.34 -14.68 41.08
CA ASP A 253 11.70 -15.16 40.74
C ASP A 253 12.59 -14.07 40.07
N VAL A 254 12.60 -12.80 40.54
CA VAL A 254 13.76 -11.89 40.31
C VAL A 254 13.90 -10.69 41.29
N GLU A 255 15.13 -10.54 41.81
CA GLU A 255 15.79 -9.36 42.41
C GLU A 255 15.18 -8.59 43.63
N GLU A 256 15.76 -8.88 44.80
CA GLU A 256 16.08 -7.84 45.79
C GLU A 256 17.07 -6.81 45.16
N GLY A 257 16.72 -5.52 45.10
CA GLY A 257 17.46 -4.53 44.29
C GLY A 257 17.55 -3.10 44.85
N GLN A 258 18.00 -2.95 46.09
CA GLN A 258 18.46 -1.72 46.80
C GLN A 258 18.13 -0.33 46.21
N ALA A 259 17.38 0.47 46.97
CA ALA A 259 17.23 1.91 46.74
C ALA A 259 18.47 2.71 47.18
N ASP A 260 18.84 3.75 46.42
CA ASP A 260 19.80 4.79 46.85
C ASP A 260 19.40 6.20 46.36
N GLU A 261 18.47 6.85 47.07
CA GLU A 261 18.22 8.28 46.94
C GLU A 261 19.26 9.08 47.73
N ARG A 262 20.11 9.90 47.07
CA ARG A 262 20.53 11.29 47.46
C ARG A 262 21.74 11.84 46.68
N SER A 263 21.62 12.09 45.38
CA SER A 263 22.68 12.83 44.64
C SER A 263 22.24 13.74 43.48
N SER A 264 20.95 13.80 43.10
CA SER A 264 20.50 14.58 41.93
C SER A 264 19.39 15.60 42.25
N SER A 265 19.78 16.86 42.45
CA SER A 265 18.86 18.02 42.47
C SER A 265 19.30 19.19 41.58
N ARG A 266 20.54 19.17 41.07
CA ARG A 266 21.05 20.17 40.09
C ARG A 266 21.13 19.62 38.67
N HIS A 267 21.40 18.32 38.50
CA HIS A 267 21.32 17.68 37.18
C HIS A 267 19.86 17.54 36.71
N THR A 268 18.94 17.20 37.61
CA THR A 268 17.50 17.04 37.35
C THR A 268 16.86 18.25 36.67
N ILE A 269 17.14 19.48 37.12
CA ILE A 269 16.57 20.70 36.52
C ILE A 269 17.12 20.93 35.11
N MET A 270 18.43 20.80 34.91
CA MET A 270 19.06 20.94 33.59
C MET A 270 18.55 19.85 32.62
N GLN A 271 18.35 18.63 33.13
CA GLN A 271 17.85 17.47 32.38
C GLN A 271 16.37 17.65 32.01
N HIS A 272 15.51 18.11 32.92
CA HIS A 272 14.12 18.44 32.64
C HIS A 272 13.99 19.57 31.61
N VAL A 273 14.71 20.69 31.79
CA VAL A 273 14.72 21.80 30.81
C VAL A 273 15.18 21.30 29.43
N ARG A 274 16.21 20.44 29.38
CA ARG A 274 16.67 19.84 28.12
C ARG A 274 15.65 18.89 27.50
N SER A 275 14.95 18.06 28.28
CA SER A 275 13.88 17.19 27.78
C SER A 275 12.65 17.96 27.32
N THR A 276 12.31 19.08 27.97
CA THR A 276 11.18 19.93 27.57
C THR A 276 11.47 20.75 26.31
N ILE A 277 12.71 21.19 26.09
CA ILE A 277 13.10 21.98 24.91
C ILE A 277 13.37 21.11 23.68
N ALA A 278 13.84 19.87 23.84
CA ALA A 278 14.22 19.02 22.71
C ALA A 278 13.11 18.82 21.64
N PRO A 279 11.83 18.56 21.99
CA PRO A 279 10.75 18.44 21.00
C PRO A 279 10.52 19.71 20.18
N TRP A 280 10.66 20.89 20.77
CA TRP A 280 10.55 22.17 20.06
C TRP A 280 11.71 22.38 19.07
N CYS A 281 12.93 21.97 19.46
CA CYS A 281 14.08 21.98 18.56
C CYS A 281 13.98 20.95 17.42
N GLU A 282 13.26 19.84 17.63
CA GLU A 282 12.96 18.84 16.61
C GLU A 282 11.87 19.36 15.64
N TYR A 283 10.77 19.87 16.17
CA TYR A 283 9.65 20.49 15.43
C TYR A 283 10.12 21.59 14.45
N VAL A 284 10.97 22.52 14.90
CA VAL A 284 11.50 23.62 14.06
C VAL A 284 12.44 23.14 12.94
N ARG A 285 12.98 21.91 13.03
CA ARG A 285 13.88 21.34 12.00
C ARG A 285 13.15 20.59 10.88
N GLN A 286 11.87 20.23 11.07
CA GLN A 286 11.13 19.47 10.07
C GLN A 286 10.81 20.31 8.81
N PRO A 287 10.77 19.71 7.61
CA PRO A 287 10.62 20.46 6.35
C PRO A 287 9.26 21.19 6.26
N VAL A 288 8.23 20.65 6.91
CA VAL A 288 6.87 21.24 6.98
C VAL A 288 6.66 22.20 8.15
N PHE A 289 7.69 22.52 8.93
CA PHE A 289 7.62 23.49 10.05
C PHE A 289 6.90 24.78 9.65
N LEU A 290 7.20 25.36 8.47
CA LEU A 290 6.58 26.61 8.03
C LEU A 290 5.07 26.50 7.79
N ALA A 291 4.58 25.34 7.34
CA ALA A 291 3.16 25.10 7.11
C ALA A 291 2.41 24.85 8.43
N SER A 292 2.99 24.04 9.31
CA SER A 292 2.48 23.76 10.66
C SER A 292 2.50 25.02 11.57
N PHE A 293 3.55 25.85 11.46
CA PHE A 293 3.64 27.13 12.16
C PHE A 293 2.60 28.13 11.63
N ALA A 294 2.40 28.19 10.30
CA ALA A 294 1.34 29.00 9.71
C ALA A 294 -0.05 28.57 10.20
N LEU A 295 -0.34 27.25 10.23
CA LEU A 295 -1.58 26.71 10.81
C LEU A 295 -1.73 27.08 12.28
N SER A 296 -0.67 26.89 13.08
CA SER A 296 -0.67 27.22 14.50
C SER A 296 -0.95 28.71 14.74
N LEU A 297 -0.40 29.58 13.89
CA LEU A 297 -0.62 31.02 13.97
C LEU A 297 -2.08 31.43 13.66
N LEU A 298 -2.85 30.63 12.92
CA LEU A 298 -4.28 30.87 12.70
C LEU A 298 -5.14 30.64 13.96
N TYR A 299 -4.62 29.97 14.99
CA TYR A 299 -5.29 29.83 16.29
C TYR A 299 -5.16 31.10 17.15
N LEU A 300 -4.26 32.04 16.79
CA LEU A 300 -4.23 33.39 17.35
C LEU A 300 -5.35 34.21 16.71
N THR A 301 -6.60 33.91 17.05
CA THR A 301 -7.78 34.53 16.42
C THR A 301 -8.97 34.72 17.36
N VAL A 302 -9.61 35.89 17.27
CA VAL A 302 -10.98 36.13 17.77
C VAL A 302 -12.03 36.04 16.65
N LEU A 303 -11.59 35.81 15.41
CA LEU A 303 -12.42 35.76 14.19
C LEU A 303 -13.07 34.37 14.03
N SER A 304 -13.83 33.97 15.04
CA SER A 304 -14.58 32.71 15.13
C SER A 304 -15.93 32.92 15.82
N PHE A 305 -16.88 32.00 15.66
CA PHE A 305 -18.15 32.02 16.42
C PHE A 305 -17.95 31.50 17.86
N GLY A 306 -17.03 32.14 18.57
CA GLY A 306 -16.65 31.87 19.96
C GLY A 306 -17.17 32.92 20.97
N PRO A 307 -16.75 32.82 22.25
CA PRO A 307 -17.20 33.67 23.35
C PRO A 307 -17.25 35.18 23.03
N THR A 308 -16.15 35.69 22.50
CA THR A 308 -15.90 37.13 22.35
C THR A 308 -16.70 37.71 21.19
N MET A 309 -16.79 36.97 20.08
CA MET A 309 -17.65 37.30 18.93
C MET A 309 -19.14 37.33 19.33
N VAL A 310 -19.64 36.32 20.05
CA VAL A 310 -21.04 36.30 20.50
C VAL A 310 -21.34 37.51 21.39
N THR A 311 -20.46 37.82 22.33
CA THR A 311 -20.60 38.98 23.23
C THR A 311 -20.59 40.31 22.46
N PHE A 312 -19.69 40.46 21.47
CA PHE A 312 -19.63 41.64 20.60
C PHE A 312 -20.89 41.79 19.71
N LEU A 313 -21.46 40.70 19.20
CA LEU A 313 -22.69 40.74 18.40
C LEU A 313 -23.92 41.12 19.23
N LEU A 314 -24.04 40.60 20.46
CA LEU A 314 -25.08 41.00 21.41
C LEU A 314 -24.95 42.48 21.78
N TYR A 315 -23.73 42.97 22.06
CA TYR A 315 -23.44 44.39 22.29
C TYR A 315 -23.77 45.25 21.05
N SER A 316 -23.50 44.75 19.85
CA SER A 316 -23.86 45.38 18.57
C SER A 316 -25.36 45.31 18.23
N GLY A 317 -26.22 44.92 19.19
CA GLY A 317 -27.67 44.96 19.08
C GLY A 317 -28.30 43.82 18.27
N PHE A 318 -27.60 42.71 18.04
CA PHE A 318 -28.21 41.50 17.46
C PHE A 318 -28.88 40.66 18.53
N SER A 319 -29.99 39.99 18.20
CA SER A 319 -30.68 39.09 19.14
C SER A 319 -30.01 37.71 19.21
N SER A 320 -30.14 37.00 20.33
CA SER A 320 -29.64 35.62 20.49
C SER A 320 -30.13 34.67 19.37
N LEU A 321 -31.33 34.89 18.84
CA LEU A 321 -31.85 34.15 17.69
C LEU A 321 -31.10 34.46 16.39
N GLN A 322 -30.80 35.74 16.11
CA GLN A 322 -29.99 36.13 14.96
C GLN A 322 -28.57 35.56 15.05
N VAL A 323 -27.92 35.68 16.22
CA VAL A 323 -26.59 35.11 16.46
C VAL A 323 -26.60 33.58 16.28
N SER A 324 -27.66 32.90 16.72
CA SER A 324 -27.83 31.45 16.51
C SER A 324 -28.01 31.08 15.02
N ALA A 325 -28.78 31.85 14.26
CA ALA A 325 -28.96 31.63 12.82
C ALA A 325 -27.65 31.88 12.04
N MET A 326 -26.91 32.94 12.37
CA MET A 326 -25.60 33.24 11.81
C MET A 326 -24.60 32.10 12.08
N ARG A 327 -24.64 31.51 13.27
CA ARG A 327 -23.82 30.35 13.62
C ARG A 327 -24.12 29.14 12.74
N ILE A 328 -25.38 28.83 12.44
CA ILE A 328 -25.74 27.71 11.56
C ILE A 328 -25.11 27.92 10.17
N GLY A 329 -25.16 29.15 9.63
CA GLY A 329 -24.47 29.50 8.40
C GLY A 329 -22.94 29.29 8.47
N ALA A 330 -22.30 29.63 9.58
CA ALA A 330 -20.89 29.38 9.79
C ALA A 330 -20.55 27.87 9.87
N VAL A 331 -21.34 27.06 10.55
CA VAL A 331 -21.15 25.59 10.65
C VAL A 331 -21.28 24.92 9.28
N LEU A 332 -22.22 25.38 8.43
CA LEU A 332 -22.32 24.91 7.04
C LEU A 332 -21.06 25.25 6.22
N ALA A 333 -20.42 26.39 6.49
CA ALA A 333 -19.15 26.79 5.86
C ALA A 333 -17.91 26.09 6.46
N GLU A 334 -18.00 25.53 7.67
CA GLU A 334 -16.98 24.60 8.21
C GLU A 334 -17.09 23.23 7.53
N ILE A 335 -18.32 22.72 7.38
CA ILE A 335 -18.57 21.43 6.70
C ILE A 335 -18.19 21.47 5.21
N SER A 336 -18.46 22.56 4.49
CA SER A 336 -18.08 22.64 3.07
C SER A 336 -16.57 22.60 2.83
N GLY A 337 -15.75 23.03 3.81
CA GLY A 337 -14.30 22.91 3.75
C GLY A 337 -13.81 21.46 3.61
N THR A 338 -14.49 20.49 4.24
CA THR A 338 -14.10 19.07 4.16
C THR A 338 -14.45 18.41 2.82
N VAL A 339 -15.36 19.01 2.04
CA VAL A 339 -15.72 18.57 0.68
C VAL A 339 -14.83 19.23 -0.37
N VAL A 340 -14.56 20.53 -0.22
CA VAL A 340 -13.77 21.29 -1.21
C VAL A 340 -12.28 20.97 -1.12
N ALA A 341 -11.75 20.63 0.07
CA ALA A 341 -10.31 20.41 0.24
C ALA A 341 -9.75 19.18 -0.48
N PRO A 342 -10.32 17.96 -0.36
CA PRO A 342 -9.85 16.80 -1.12
C PRO A 342 -9.91 17.05 -2.64
N PHE A 343 -11.06 17.52 -3.14
CA PHE A 343 -11.24 17.85 -4.55
C PHE A 343 -10.18 18.84 -5.09
N LEU A 344 -9.78 19.84 -4.28
CA LEU A 344 -8.75 20.80 -4.67
C LEU A 344 -7.32 20.22 -4.52
N MET A 345 -7.08 19.35 -3.53
CA MET A 345 -5.82 18.58 -3.42
C MET A 345 -5.60 17.71 -4.65
N ASP A 346 -6.61 16.95 -5.09
CA ASP A 346 -6.50 16.04 -6.24
C ASP A 346 -6.23 16.81 -7.55
N ARG A 347 -6.81 18.01 -7.68
CA ARG A 347 -6.73 18.82 -8.91
C ARG A 347 -5.48 19.68 -9.03
N ILE A 348 -4.96 20.25 -7.93
CA ILE A 348 -3.79 21.14 -7.97
C ILE A 348 -2.65 20.74 -7.00
N GLY A 349 -2.80 19.68 -6.22
CA GLY A 349 -1.81 19.23 -5.24
C GLY A 349 -1.90 20.00 -3.90
N PRO A 350 -1.58 19.35 -2.77
CA PRO A 350 -1.86 19.85 -1.42
C PRO A 350 -1.21 21.20 -1.11
N ILE A 351 0.01 21.45 -1.59
CA ILE A 351 0.71 22.74 -1.36
C ILE A 351 -0.02 23.91 -2.04
N ARG A 352 -0.51 23.73 -3.27
CA ARG A 352 -1.25 24.78 -4.00
C ARG A 352 -2.69 24.91 -3.47
N SER A 353 -3.30 23.80 -3.07
CA SER A 353 -4.60 23.75 -2.38
C SER A 353 -4.56 24.56 -1.08
N GLY A 354 -3.61 24.28 -0.19
CA GLY A 354 -3.42 25.02 1.05
C GLY A 354 -3.14 26.51 0.85
N LEU A 355 -2.28 26.87 -0.12
CA LEU A 355 -2.04 28.27 -0.47
C LEU A 355 -3.32 28.97 -0.97
N TRP A 356 -4.17 28.29 -1.74
CA TRP A 356 -5.47 28.83 -2.18
C TRP A 356 -6.40 29.08 -0.99
N PHE A 357 -6.56 28.09 -0.10
CA PHE A 357 -7.40 28.19 1.10
C PHE A 357 -6.96 29.30 2.05
N LEU A 358 -5.65 29.46 2.26
CA LEU A 358 -5.09 30.50 3.12
C LEU A 358 -5.28 31.91 2.53
N ASN A 359 -5.13 32.05 1.21
CA ASN A 359 -5.43 33.32 0.52
C ASN A 359 -6.94 33.62 0.49
N TRP A 360 -7.80 32.60 0.40
CA TRP A 360 -9.25 32.74 0.55
C TRP A 360 -9.62 33.24 1.96
N GLN A 361 -9.04 32.65 3.01
CA GLN A 361 -9.25 33.10 4.40
C GLN A 361 -8.81 34.55 4.61
N PHE A 362 -7.64 34.93 4.08
CA PHE A 362 -7.14 36.31 4.12
C PHE A 362 -8.06 37.28 3.37
N GLY A 363 -8.42 36.98 2.12
CA GLY A 363 -9.24 37.85 1.28
C GLY A 363 -10.67 38.04 1.78
N THR A 364 -11.30 36.99 2.32
CA THR A 364 -12.66 37.07 2.89
C THR A 364 -12.72 37.90 4.17
N LEU A 365 -11.67 37.87 5.00
CA LEU A 365 -11.58 38.68 6.22
C LEU A 365 -11.12 40.12 5.97
N ALA A 366 -10.45 40.40 4.85
CA ALA A 366 -10.04 41.76 4.47
C ALA A 366 -11.23 42.75 4.45
N ALA A 367 -12.38 42.32 3.94
CA ALA A 367 -13.60 43.12 3.90
C ALA A 367 -14.19 43.38 5.30
N ALA A 368 -14.16 42.39 6.20
CA ALA A 368 -14.59 42.55 7.59
C ALA A 368 -13.71 43.55 8.34
N VAL A 369 -12.39 43.47 8.16
CA VAL A 369 -11.42 44.37 8.81
C VAL A 369 -11.48 45.78 8.24
N ALA A 370 -11.71 45.92 6.92
CA ALA A 370 -11.97 47.22 6.30
C ALA A 370 -13.26 47.88 6.84
N ALA A 371 -14.29 47.12 7.20
CA ALA A 371 -15.50 47.66 7.82
C ALA A 371 -15.20 48.31 9.19
N PHE A 372 -14.36 47.69 10.04
CA PHE A 372 -13.89 48.33 11.28
C PHE A 372 -13.09 49.61 11.03
N ALA A 373 -12.24 49.62 9.99
CA ALA A 373 -11.38 50.76 9.69
C ALA A 373 -12.11 51.96 9.07
N PHE A 374 -13.17 51.74 8.28
CA PHE A 374 -13.82 52.79 7.47
C PHE A 374 -15.32 53.01 7.75
N ALA A 375 -16.00 52.04 8.38
CA ALA A 375 -17.45 52.08 8.61
C ALA A 375 -17.85 52.11 10.10
N GLY A 376 -16.92 52.46 11.00
CA GLY A 376 -17.14 52.47 12.46
C GLY A 376 -18.32 53.30 12.98
N GLY A 377 -18.87 54.22 12.18
CA GLY A 377 -20.12 54.93 12.49
C GLY A 377 -21.41 54.12 12.29
N ALA A 378 -21.33 52.87 11.82
CA ALA A 378 -22.47 52.01 11.50
C ALA A 378 -22.32 50.60 12.11
N PRO A 379 -22.52 50.42 13.43
CA PRO A 379 -22.16 49.19 14.14
C PRO A 379 -22.82 47.92 13.59
N HIS A 380 -24.11 47.97 13.22
CA HIS A 380 -24.79 46.82 12.59
C HIS A 380 -24.17 46.42 11.24
N LEU A 381 -23.65 47.38 10.46
CA LEU A 381 -22.98 47.09 9.18
C LEU A 381 -21.61 46.45 9.43
N VAL A 382 -20.82 46.98 10.37
CA VAL A 382 -19.52 46.42 10.75
C VAL A 382 -19.66 44.99 11.26
N ALA A 383 -20.60 44.75 12.17
CA ALA A 383 -20.91 43.42 12.70
C ALA A 383 -21.48 42.47 11.63
N GLY A 384 -22.30 42.96 10.69
CA GLY A 384 -22.79 42.17 9.55
C GLY A 384 -21.67 41.74 8.59
N CYS A 385 -20.79 42.67 8.22
CA CYS A 385 -19.59 42.38 7.41
C CYS A 385 -18.64 41.42 8.13
N LEU A 386 -18.48 41.56 9.45
CA LEU A 386 -17.70 40.65 10.29
C LEU A 386 -18.27 39.23 10.27
N VAL A 387 -19.59 39.07 10.47
CA VAL A 387 -20.29 37.78 10.41
C VAL A 387 -20.11 37.09 9.06
N VAL A 388 -20.33 37.80 7.96
CA VAL A 388 -20.20 37.23 6.60
C VAL A 388 -18.75 36.87 6.29
N GLY A 389 -17.79 37.75 6.63
CA GLY A 389 -16.36 37.48 6.46
C GLY A 389 -15.91 36.25 7.26
N VAL A 390 -16.25 36.18 8.56
CA VAL A 390 -15.91 35.06 9.45
C VAL A 390 -16.55 33.75 9.01
N ALA A 391 -17.79 33.77 8.50
CA ALA A 391 -18.44 32.59 7.96
C ALA A 391 -17.74 32.09 6.68
N LEU A 392 -17.51 32.96 5.69
CA LEU A 392 -16.83 32.58 4.44
C LEU A 392 -15.37 32.16 4.66
N SER A 393 -14.69 32.71 5.67
CA SER A 393 -13.31 32.35 6.01
C SER A 393 -13.17 30.95 6.63
N ARG A 394 -14.27 30.33 7.09
CA ARG A 394 -14.28 28.96 7.64
C ARG A 394 -13.79 27.92 6.62
N LEU A 395 -14.26 28.04 5.37
CA LEU A 395 -13.85 27.18 4.26
C LEU A 395 -12.33 27.27 4.00
N GLY A 396 -11.77 28.47 4.14
CA GLY A 396 -10.32 28.70 4.07
C GLY A 396 -9.57 28.05 5.24
N LEU A 397 -10.02 28.28 6.47
CA LEU A 397 -9.36 27.73 7.67
C LEU A 397 -9.34 26.19 7.67
N TRP A 398 -10.48 25.54 7.47
CA TRP A 398 -10.58 24.08 7.51
C TRP A 398 -9.93 23.41 6.27
N GLY A 399 -10.00 24.04 5.10
CA GLY A 399 -9.30 23.53 3.92
C GLY A 399 -7.78 23.67 4.01
N PHE A 400 -7.29 24.72 4.68
CA PHE A 400 -5.87 24.86 4.98
C PHE A 400 -5.41 23.88 6.07
N ASP A 401 -6.17 23.68 7.14
CA ASP A 401 -5.89 22.65 8.17
C ASP A 401 -5.73 21.26 7.53
N LEU A 402 -6.70 20.82 6.73
CA LEU A 402 -6.62 19.55 5.99
C LEU A 402 -5.37 19.50 5.07
N SER A 403 -5.03 20.61 4.41
CA SER A 403 -3.83 20.70 3.57
C SER A 403 -2.52 20.58 4.36
N VAL A 404 -2.46 21.14 5.56
CA VAL A 404 -1.29 21.04 6.44
C VAL A 404 -1.21 19.65 7.08
N GLN A 405 -2.33 19.07 7.53
CA GLN A 405 -2.36 17.71 8.08
C GLN A 405 -1.94 16.66 7.03
N PHE A 406 -2.34 16.81 5.76
CA PHE A 406 -1.83 15.99 4.66
C PHE A 406 -0.31 16.12 4.52
N LEU A 407 0.22 17.35 4.46
CA LEU A 407 1.66 17.59 4.33
C LEU A 407 2.46 17.06 5.53
N VAL A 408 1.89 17.12 6.75
CA VAL A 408 2.48 16.58 7.99
C VAL A 408 2.48 15.05 8.02
N GLN A 409 1.50 14.41 7.39
CA GLN A 409 1.49 12.95 7.22
C GLN A 409 2.54 12.52 6.19
N GLU A 410 2.58 13.18 5.04
CA GLU A 410 3.50 12.89 3.92
C GLU A 410 4.97 13.17 4.26
N SER A 411 5.26 14.30 4.92
CA SER A 411 6.63 14.84 5.02
C SER A 411 7.34 14.53 6.34
N ILE A 412 6.77 13.67 7.19
CA ILE A 412 7.32 13.34 8.50
C ILE A 412 7.20 11.83 8.77
N ASP A 413 8.36 11.22 9.06
CA ASP A 413 8.51 9.80 9.44
C ASP A 413 7.54 9.41 10.55
N SER A 414 6.93 8.24 10.42
CA SER A 414 5.92 7.69 11.36
C SER A 414 6.35 7.77 12.83
N GLY A 415 7.58 7.36 13.15
CA GLY A 415 8.16 7.40 14.51
C GLY A 415 8.45 8.80 15.08
N SER A 416 8.31 9.87 14.29
CA SER A 416 8.40 11.26 14.75
C SER A 416 7.11 12.06 14.58
N ARG A 417 6.22 11.65 13.68
CA ARG A 417 4.92 12.28 13.37
C ARG A 417 4.07 12.55 14.63
N ALA A 418 3.96 11.57 15.53
CA ALA A 418 3.21 11.74 16.78
C ALA A 418 3.80 12.82 17.71
N ARG A 419 5.14 12.92 17.79
CA ARG A 419 5.86 13.95 18.58
C ARG A 419 5.75 15.33 17.92
N PHE A 420 5.76 15.38 16.59
CA PHE A 420 5.51 16.60 15.83
C PHE A 420 4.09 17.13 16.05
N SER A 421 3.06 16.31 15.83
CA SER A 421 1.66 16.72 16.03
C SER A 421 1.36 17.10 17.49
N ALA A 422 1.98 16.43 18.47
CA ALA A 422 1.88 16.87 19.88
C ALA A 422 2.48 18.27 20.10
N THR A 423 3.58 18.60 19.43
CA THR A 423 4.22 19.92 19.51
C THR A 423 3.44 21.00 18.74
N GLU A 424 2.86 20.64 17.59
CA GLU A 424 1.91 21.47 16.83
C GLU A 424 0.68 21.83 17.68
N MET A 425 0.02 20.83 18.29
CA MET A 425 -1.15 21.07 19.15
C MET A 425 -0.80 21.88 20.40
N ALA A 426 0.41 21.72 20.95
CA ALA A 426 0.90 22.57 22.04
C ALA A 426 1.09 24.03 21.58
N LEU A 427 1.62 24.26 20.38
CA LEU A 427 1.80 25.60 19.81
C LEU A 427 0.46 26.27 19.46
N GLN A 428 -0.48 25.53 18.88
CA GLN A 428 -1.88 25.96 18.69
C GLN A 428 -2.50 26.41 20.01
N SER A 429 -2.36 25.61 21.08
CA SER A 429 -2.87 25.91 22.42
C SER A 429 -2.25 27.20 23.01
N VAL A 430 -0.95 27.45 22.77
CA VAL A 430 -0.29 28.70 23.18
C VAL A 430 -0.85 29.90 22.42
N PHE A 431 -1.08 29.79 21.11
CA PHE A 431 -1.66 30.88 20.32
C PHE A 431 -3.13 31.17 20.67
N GLU A 432 -3.93 30.14 20.96
CA GLU A 432 -5.29 30.28 21.49
C GLU A 432 -5.29 30.97 22.87
N MET A 433 -4.37 30.58 23.77
CA MET A 433 -4.20 31.22 25.08
C MET A 433 -3.79 32.70 24.95
N ILE A 434 -2.94 33.05 23.98
CA ILE A 434 -2.61 34.45 23.68
C ILE A 434 -3.85 35.19 23.15
N SER A 435 -4.69 34.55 22.32
CA SER A 435 -5.94 35.15 21.84
C SER A 435 -6.84 35.60 23.00
N PHE A 436 -7.11 34.71 23.98
CA PHE A 436 -7.87 35.07 25.18
C PHE A 436 -7.18 36.12 26.06
N ALA A 437 -5.84 36.12 26.12
CA ALA A 437 -5.11 37.17 26.82
C ALA A 437 -5.33 38.56 26.17
N THR A 438 -5.42 38.64 24.84
CA THR A 438 -5.72 39.94 24.17
C THR A 438 -7.11 40.46 24.50
N THR A 439 -8.12 39.61 24.66
CA THR A 439 -9.49 40.03 25.03
C THR A 439 -9.71 40.20 26.54
N ILE A 440 -8.68 39.91 27.36
CA ILE A 440 -8.59 40.37 28.76
C ILE A 440 -7.94 41.76 28.83
N VAL A 441 -6.93 42.04 28.00
CA VAL A 441 -6.31 43.37 27.90
C VAL A 441 -7.25 44.39 27.26
N PHE A 442 -7.95 44.01 26.19
CA PHE A 442 -8.96 44.80 25.50
C PHE A 442 -10.36 44.26 25.85
N ALA A 443 -10.74 44.40 27.12
CA ALA A 443 -11.98 43.83 27.67
C ALA A 443 -13.26 44.59 27.27
N ASP A 444 -13.16 45.85 26.87
CA ASP A 444 -14.29 46.68 26.45
C ASP A 444 -14.70 46.35 25.00
N PRO A 445 -16.00 46.13 24.69
CA PRO A 445 -16.45 45.82 23.34
C PRO A 445 -16.09 46.86 22.28
N ASP A 446 -16.02 48.15 22.64
CA ASP A 446 -15.59 49.23 21.73
C ASP A 446 -14.11 49.09 21.32
N GLN A 447 -13.28 48.47 22.17
CA GLN A 447 -11.88 48.19 21.93
C GLN A 447 -11.65 46.88 21.13
N PHE A 448 -12.71 46.12 20.83
CA PHE A 448 -12.63 44.81 20.13
C PHE A 448 -11.94 44.87 18.76
N MET A 449 -11.87 46.07 18.14
CA MET A 449 -11.06 46.30 16.95
C MET A 449 -9.59 45.88 17.12
N HIS A 450 -9.00 46.02 18.31
CA HIS A 450 -7.59 45.68 18.54
C HIS A 450 -7.34 44.16 18.49
N PRO A 451 -8.08 43.29 19.21
CA PRO A 451 -8.07 41.84 18.98
C PRO A 451 -8.36 41.42 17.53
N VAL A 452 -9.27 42.12 16.84
CA VAL A 452 -9.56 41.87 15.41
C VAL A 452 -8.34 42.18 14.53
N TYR A 453 -7.66 43.31 14.73
CA TYR A 453 -6.44 43.65 13.98
C TYR A 453 -5.27 42.71 14.30
N ILE A 454 -5.12 42.26 15.56
CA ILE A 454 -4.11 41.26 15.95
C ILE A 454 -4.38 39.93 15.23
N SER A 455 -5.64 39.47 15.24
CA SER A 455 -6.06 38.22 14.58
C SER A 455 -5.83 38.28 13.07
N TYR A 456 -6.19 39.39 12.42
CA TYR A 456 -5.94 39.58 10.99
C TYR A 456 -4.46 39.73 10.68
N GLY A 457 -3.66 40.33 11.59
CA GLY A 457 -2.20 40.37 11.49
C GLY A 457 -1.57 38.98 11.54
N ALA A 458 -2.06 38.09 12.41
CA ALA A 458 -1.64 36.69 12.47
C ALA A 458 -1.94 35.94 11.16
N ILE A 459 -3.16 36.10 10.63
CA ILE A 459 -3.58 35.55 9.33
C ILE A 459 -2.75 36.14 8.17
N ALA A 460 -2.45 37.43 8.20
CA ALA A 460 -1.61 38.09 7.21
C ALA A 460 -0.16 37.56 7.23
N VAL A 461 0.43 37.33 8.41
CA VAL A 461 1.76 36.74 8.55
C VAL A 461 1.80 35.28 8.09
N ALA A 462 0.74 34.50 8.35
CA ALA A 462 0.59 33.16 7.80
C ALA A 462 0.45 33.18 6.25
N ALA A 463 -0.39 34.08 5.72
CA ALA A 463 -0.67 34.20 4.29
C ALA A 463 0.46 34.84 3.48
N THR A 464 1.32 35.67 4.09
CA THR A 464 2.54 36.14 3.41
C THR A 464 3.44 34.93 3.14
N PRO A 465 3.74 34.61 1.87
CA PRO A 465 4.71 33.57 1.60
C PRO A 465 6.04 34.00 2.23
N PRO A 466 6.68 33.18 3.08
CA PRO A 466 7.99 33.50 3.59
C PRO A 466 8.91 33.76 2.39
N ARG A 467 9.88 34.67 2.53
CA ARG A 467 10.89 34.95 1.50
C ARG A 467 11.84 33.76 1.37
N ALA A 468 11.31 32.67 0.85
CA ALA A 468 12.01 31.45 0.54
C ALA A 468 13.14 31.81 -0.43
N ARG A 469 14.37 31.73 0.07
CA ARG A 469 15.48 31.27 -0.75
C ARG A 469 15.25 29.80 -1.10
N GLY A 470 14.18 29.52 -1.85
CA GLY A 470 14.06 28.25 -2.53
C GLY A 470 15.28 28.06 -3.45
N PRO A 471 15.55 26.85 -3.93
CA PRO A 471 16.61 26.57 -4.92
C PRO A 471 16.26 27.12 -6.33
N GLY A 472 15.64 28.31 -6.40
CA GLY A 472 15.22 29.02 -7.59
C GLY A 472 16.39 29.59 -8.39
N ARG A 473 16.32 29.44 -9.71
CA ARG A 473 17.45 29.62 -10.64
C ARG A 473 17.70 31.07 -11.08
N SER A 474 18.01 32.00 -10.18
CA SER A 474 18.72 33.24 -10.56
C SER A 474 19.27 34.04 -9.37
N GLY A 475 20.50 34.54 -9.51
CA GLY A 475 21.17 35.41 -8.55
C GLY A 475 22.56 35.82 -9.06
N PRO A 476 23.13 36.94 -8.59
CA PRO A 476 24.38 37.48 -9.13
C PRO A 476 25.54 36.48 -9.00
N ARG A 477 26.24 36.24 -10.11
CA ARG A 477 27.30 35.21 -10.19
C ARG A 477 28.55 35.63 -9.40
N ARG A 478 28.97 34.79 -8.46
CA ARG A 478 30.29 34.90 -7.81
C ARG A 478 31.40 34.65 -8.84
N ARG A 479 32.49 35.42 -8.76
CA ARG A 479 33.62 35.38 -9.72
C ARG A 479 34.44 34.08 -9.64
N THR A 480 34.24 33.26 -8.61
CA THR A 480 35.02 32.08 -8.21
C THR A 480 34.44 30.74 -8.66
N GLY A 481 33.17 30.68 -9.07
CA GLY A 481 32.53 29.46 -9.57
C GLY A 481 33.22 28.84 -10.79
N CYS A 482 33.07 27.53 -10.96
CA CYS A 482 33.67 26.75 -12.04
C CYS A 482 33.19 27.22 -13.43
N LEU A 483 34.04 27.00 -14.44
CA LEU A 483 33.80 27.39 -15.83
C LEU A 483 32.56 26.68 -16.39
N THR A 484 32.38 25.39 -16.08
CA THR A 484 31.26 24.56 -16.56
C THR A 484 29.89 25.12 -16.14
N CYS A 485 29.70 25.45 -14.86
CA CYS A 485 28.46 26.09 -14.40
C CYS A 485 28.28 27.50 -15.00
N ARG A 486 29.36 28.27 -15.13
CA ARG A 486 29.32 29.64 -15.68
C ARG A 486 28.96 29.66 -17.16
N ALA A 487 29.50 28.73 -17.96
CA ALA A 487 29.17 28.54 -19.37
C ALA A 487 27.69 28.13 -19.53
N ARG A 488 27.24 27.16 -18.73
CA ARG A 488 25.82 26.75 -18.62
C ARG A 488 24.93 27.78 -17.91
N LYS A 489 25.43 28.99 -17.66
CA LYS A 489 24.75 30.15 -17.05
C LYS A 489 24.19 29.94 -15.62
N VAL A 490 24.34 28.76 -15.02
CA VAL A 490 23.85 28.37 -13.68
C VAL A 490 24.79 28.77 -12.54
N ARG A 491 24.26 28.74 -11.30
CA ARG A 491 25.06 28.95 -10.08
C ARG A 491 25.93 27.71 -9.80
N CYS A 492 27.16 27.98 -9.35
CA CYS A 492 28.10 27.00 -8.83
C CYS A 492 28.07 27.04 -7.29
N ASP A 493 28.22 25.89 -6.66
CA ASP A 493 28.34 25.69 -5.22
C ASP A 493 29.80 25.80 -4.69
N GLU A 494 30.77 25.97 -5.60
CA GLU A 494 32.19 26.27 -5.32
C GLU A 494 32.99 25.18 -4.56
N ALA A 495 32.39 23.99 -4.34
CA ALA A 495 33.09 22.81 -3.84
C ALA A 495 34.14 22.27 -4.82
N LYS A 496 35.21 21.70 -4.27
CA LYS A 496 36.37 21.13 -4.98
C LYS A 496 36.62 19.69 -4.50
N PRO A 497 37.10 18.76 -5.36
CA PRO A 497 37.53 18.99 -6.74
C PRO A 497 36.39 19.27 -7.72
N THR A 498 35.21 18.70 -7.50
CA THR A 498 34.01 18.92 -8.32
C THR A 498 32.91 19.61 -7.51
N CYS A 499 32.11 20.45 -8.17
CA CYS A 499 30.95 21.09 -7.56
C CYS A 499 29.70 20.21 -7.70
N ALA A 500 28.81 20.19 -6.71
CA ALA A 500 27.65 19.31 -6.63
C ALA A 500 26.71 19.44 -7.86
N ASN A 501 26.55 20.64 -8.41
CA ASN A 501 25.72 20.85 -9.61
C ASN A 501 26.36 20.30 -10.91
N CYS A 502 27.68 20.08 -10.93
CA CYS A 502 28.36 19.30 -11.98
C CYS A 502 28.24 17.80 -11.71
N THR A 503 28.51 17.36 -10.48
CA THR A 503 28.45 15.95 -10.05
C THR A 503 27.07 15.33 -10.30
N ARG A 504 25.99 16.00 -9.85
CA ARG A 504 24.59 15.55 -10.04
C ARG A 504 24.17 15.44 -11.51
N LEU A 505 24.85 16.17 -12.41
CA LEU A 505 24.57 16.17 -13.84
C LEU A 505 25.66 15.44 -14.65
N ARG A 506 26.60 14.75 -13.98
CA ARG A 506 27.74 14.03 -14.56
C ARG A 506 28.60 14.87 -15.53
N LEU A 507 28.68 16.19 -15.31
CA LEU A 507 29.45 17.11 -16.17
C LEU A 507 30.85 17.39 -15.61
N GLN A 508 31.86 17.37 -16.49
CA GLN A 508 33.25 17.70 -16.14
C GLN A 508 33.34 19.08 -15.47
N CYS A 509 33.80 19.14 -14.21
CA CYS A 509 33.83 20.36 -13.42
C CYS A 509 35.20 21.05 -13.49
N VAL A 510 35.34 22.06 -14.36
CA VAL A 510 36.62 22.73 -14.58
C VAL A 510 36.66 24.08 -13.85
N TYR A 511 37.54 24.24 -12.86
CA TYR A 511 37.89 25.55 -12.31
C TYR A 511 38.96 26.22 -13.17
N ARG A 512 38.95 27.56 -13.25
CA ARG A 512 40.00 28.29 -13.97
C ARG A 512 41.32 28.12 -13.22
N SER A 513 42.24 27.33 -13.79
CA SER A 513 43.62 27.26 -13.31
C SER A 513 44.25 28.64 -13.39
N VAL A 514 44.77 29.13 -12.26
CA VAL A 514 45.64 30.29 -12.26
C VAL A 514 47.01 29.79 -12.69
N ILE A 515 47.33 29.99 -13.96
CA ILE A 515 48.67 29.73 -14.50
C ILE A 515 49.61 30.75 -13.87
N ILE A 516 50.33 30.35 -12.81
CA ILE A 516 51.46 31.12 -12.27
C ILE A 516 52.65 30.85 -13.19
N GLN A 517 52.68 31.53 -14.33
CA GLN A 517 53.84 31.57 -15.21
C GLN A 517 54.89 32.51 -14.62
N GLY A 518 56.14 32.02 -14.51
CA GLY A 518 57.31 32.89 -14.65
C GLY A 518 57.67 33.83 -13.50
N MET A 519 57.90 33.30 -12.29
CA MET A 519 59.03 33.77 -11.47
C MET A 519 59.85 32.53 -11.05
N GLY A 520 61.16 32.46 -11.24
CA GLY A 520 62.12 33.50 -11.64
C GLY A 520 63.16 33.67 -10.55
N ILE A 521 64.32 33.02 -10.69
CA ILE A 521 65.36 32.96 -9.65
C ILE A 521 66.22 34.23 -9.66
N PRO A 522 66.47 34.85 -8.50
CA PRO A 522 67.68 35.63 -8.27
C PRO A 522 68.53 35.05 -7.11
N LYS A 523 69.54 34.27 -7.51
CA LYS A 523 70.91 34.20 -6.95
C LYS A 523 71.16 34.21 -5.42
N THR A 524 71.97 33.22 -5.01
CA THR A 524 72.95 33.23 -3.89
C THR A 524 72.39 33.18 -2.45
N ARG A 525 73.08 32.58 -1.45
CA ARG A 525 74.55 32.36 -1.34
C ARG A 525 74.94 31.03 -0.63
N ALA A 526 75.73 30.21 -1.35
CA ALA A 526 76.81 29.29 -0.91
C ALA A 526 76.63 28.22 0.22
N ARG A 527 76.71 26.93 -0.17
CA ARG A 527 77.84 25.94 0.00
C ARG A 527 78.66 25.88 1.32
N PRO A 528 79.36 24.76 1.67
CA PRO A 528 79.54 23.48 0.92
C PRO A 528 79.48 22.15 1.74
N GLY A 529 79.49 21.00 1.04
CA GLY A 529 79.70 19.65 1.62
C GLY A 529 79.07 18.49 0.79
N ARG A 530 79.55 18.18 -0.42
CA ARG A 530 80.59 17.17 -0.75
C ARG A 530 80.13 15.69 -0.72
N ALA A 531 79.55 15.24 -1.85
CA ALA A 531 79.67 13.89 -2.49
C ALA A 531 79.24 12.63 -1.68
N ARG A 532 78.92 11.47 -2.28
CA ARG A 532 79.16 10.93 -3.64
C ARG A 532 78.12 9.84 -3.97
N SER A 533 77.85 9.56 -5.24
CA SER A 533 76.91 8.49 -5.68
C SER A 533 77.61 7.15 -5.94
N ALA A 534 76.91 6.02 -5.71
CA ALA A 534 77.02 4.76 -6.47
C ALA A 534 75.89 3.76 -6.08
N SER A 535 75.59 2.78 -6.95
CA SER A 535 74.56 1.73 -6.79
C SER A 535 75.11 0.42 -6.21
N GLY A 536 74.27 -0.50 -5.70
CA GLY A 536 74.72 -1.87 -5.37
C GLY A 536 73.75 -2.81 -4.64
N THR A 537 72.89 -3.51 -5.39
CA THR A 537 72.52 -4.94 -5.31
C THR A 537 72.59 -5.73 -3.97
N THR A 538 71.43 -6.20 -3.49
CA THR A 538 71.03 -7.55 -2.99
C THR A 538 72.01 -8.43 -2.16
N THR A 539 71.57 -8.96 -1.00
CA THR A 539 71.44 -10.42 -0.62
C THR A 539 71.19 -10.61 0.91
N THR A 540 70.79 -11.83 1.32
CA THR A 540 70.11 -12.31 2.55
C THR A 540 70.93 -12.46 3.86
N GLN A 541 70.22 -12.89 4.93
CA GLN A 541 70.64 -13.49 6.23
C GLN A 541 70.79 -12.54 7.44
N GLU A 542 70.48 -12.90 8.71
CA GLU A 542 69.61 -13.97 9.30
C GLU A 542 69.43 -13.73 10.82
N LEU A 543 68.52 -14.50 11.46
CA LEU A 543 68.59 -15.04 12.84
C LEU A 543 68.02 -14.26 14.08
N GLU A 544 67.15 -15.00 14.79
CA GLU A 544 66.96 -15.14 16.25
C GLU A 544 66.04 -14.26 17.15
N SER A 545 65.60 -14.91 18.25
CA SER A 545 64.56 -14.55 19.23
C SER A 545 65.13 -14.62 20.67
N PRO A 546 64.35 -14.43 21.77
CA PRO A 546 63.56 -15.53 22.40
C PRO A 546 62.15 -15.10 22.91
N ALA A 547 61.12 -15.98 22.91
CA ALA A 547 60.60 -16.82 24.03
C ALA A 547 60.02 -16.05 25.26
N SER A 548 58.97 -16.46 25.98
CA SER A 548 58.08 -17.66 26.02
C SER A 548 56.66 -17.24 26.51
N ASN A 549 55.64 -18.00 26.98
CA ASN A 549 55.38 -19.41 27.37
C ASN A 549 53.82 -19.62 27.42
N ALA A 550 53.24 -20.62 28.12
CA ALA A 550 52.95 -21.97 27.63
C ALA A 550 51.95 -22.75 28.55
N SER A 551 50.79 -23.18 27.99
CA SER A 551 49.94 -24.34 28.42
C SER A 551 49.36 -24.35 29.88
N THR A 552 48.51 -25.29 30.37
CA THR A 552 48.09 -26.66 29.93
C THR A 552 46.77 -27.16 30.59
N GLY A 553 45.94 -27.95 29.89
CA GLY A 553 45.03 -29.00 30.46
C GLY A 553 43.79 -28.59 31.29
N ALA A 554 42.93 -29.50 31.78
CA ALA A 554 42.58 -30.88 31.35
C ALA A 554 41.29 -31.42 32.04
N VAL A 555 40.56 -32.31 31.33
CA VAL A 555 39.58 -33.38 31.71
C VAL A 555 39.19 -33.60 33.20
N VAL A 556 37.87 -33.81 33.49
CA VAL A 556 37.27 -34.94 34.27
C VAL A 556 35.76 -34.72 34.56
N ARG A 557 34.97 -35.81 34.59
CA ARG A 557 33.54 -35.91 34.98
C ARG A 557 33.44 -36.92 36.14
N PRO A 558 32.64 -36.67 37.20
CA PRO A 558 31.34 -37.35 37.36
C PRO A 558 30.28 -36.46 38.08
N GLY A 559 29.01 -36.86 38.28
CA GLY A 559 28.29 -38.04 37.79
C GLY A 559 27.45 -38.75 38.86
N GLY A 560 26.12 -38.79 38.68
CA GLY A 560 25.15 -39.50 39.54
C GLY A 560 24.40 -38.59 40.54
N LEU A 561 23.20 -38.95 41.01
CA LEU A 561 22.40 -40.17 40.77
C LEU A 561 20.92 -39.95 41.12
N GLN A 562 20.03 -40.77 40.51
CA GLN A 562 18.63 -41.05 40.91
C GLN A 562 17.56 -39.94 40.70
N SER A 563 16.31 -40.22 40.32
CA SER A 563 15.72 -41.49 39.80
C SER A 563 14.31 -41.31 39.20
N ILE A 564 13.99 -42.10 38.15
CA ILE A 564 12.73 -42.88 37.90
C ILE A 564 11.38 -42.19 38.21
N GLY A 565 10.37 -42.15 37.34
CA GLY A 565 10.14 -42.69 35.98
C GLY A 565 8.67 -42.39 35.58
N ALA A 566 8.29 -42.09 34.33
CA ALA A 566 8.41 -42.86 33.09
C ALA A 566 7.52 -44.12 33.04
N ARG A 567 6.48 -44.11 32.18
CA ARG A 567 5.83 -45.21 31.40
C ARG A 567 4.33 -44.95 31.11
N GLN A 568 3.66 -45.53 30.09
CA GLN A 568 4.02 -45.97 28.72
C GLN A 568 2.79 -46.62 28.04
N VAL A 569 2.61 -46.45 26.73
CA VAL A 569 2.38 -47.52 25.71
C VAL A 569 3.00 -46.96 24.40
N LEU A 570 4.09 -47.49 23.81
CA LEU A 570 4.25 -48.68 22.94
C LEU A 570 3.41 -48.60 21.63
N SER A 571 3.91 -48.96 20.44
CA SER A 571 4.89 -49.99 20.01
C SER A 571 5.81 -49.49 18.87
N SER A 572 7.16 -49.58 18.94
CA SER A 572 8.06 -50.62 18.38
C SER A 572 7.87 -50.94 16.87
N VAL A 573 8.89 -51.02 16.02
CA VAL A 573 10.07 -51.94 16.06
C VAL A 573 11.42 -51.24 15.71
N SER A 574 12.54 -51.98 15.79
CA SER A 574 13.96 -51.60 15.77
C SER A 574 14.62 -51.37 14.38
N PRO A 575 15.82 -50.75 14.31
CA PRO A 575 16.56 -50.47 13.07
C PRO A 575 17.58 -51.56 12.68
N GLU A 576 17.91 -51.64 11.38
CA GLU A 576 19.11 -52.30 10.84
C GLU A 576 19.56 -51.57 9.54
N GLU A 577 20.68 -51.96 8.94
CA GLU A 577 21.50 -51.09 8.06
C GLU A 577 21.15 -51.10 6.55
N ILE A 578 21.88 -50.27 5.78
CA ILE A 578 22.10 -50.27 4.31
C ILE A 578 21.25 -49.27 3.47
N SER A 579 21.91 -48.17 3.07
CA SER A 579 21.66 -47.27 1.93
C SER A 579 20.24 -47.13 1.36
N GLY A 580 19.56 -46.03 1.72
CA GLY A 580 18.39 -45.49 1.01
C GLY A 580 18.58 -44.01 0.67
N ALA A 581 17.79 -43.49 -0.29
CA ALA A 581 17.67 -42.06 -0.54
C ALA A 581 16.89 -41.37 0.61
N PRO A 582 17.02 -40.04 0.83
CA PRO A 582 16.20 -39.36 1.82
C PRO A 582 14.73 -39.35 1.37
N ASP A 583 13.88 -40.08 2.09
CA ASP A 583 12.43 -40.03 1.89
C ASP A 583 11.91 -38.61 2.08
N SER A 584 11.01 -38.19 1.17
CA SER A 584 10.56 -36.80 1.08
C SER A 584 9.64 -36.43 2.24
N ILE A 585 10.16 -35.66 3.20
CA ILE A 585 9.33 -34.84 4.08
C ILE A 585 8.50 -33.91 3.17
N PRO A 586 7.15 -33.90 3.26
CA PRO A 586 6.32 -33.00 2.46
C PRO A 586 6.71 -31.55 2.71
N PHE A 587 6.85 -30.77 1.64
CA PHE A 587 7.20 -29.36 1.75
C PHE A 587 6.04 -28.58 2.37
N ASP A 588 6.20 -28.13 3.62
CA ASP A 588 5.18 -27.31 4.29
C ASP A 588 5.12 -25.91 3.67
N MET A 589 4.30 -25.82 2.63
CA MET A 589 4.07 -24.56 1.92
C MET A 589 3.24 -23.57 2.75
N LEU A 590 2.54 -24.00 3.81
CA LEU A 590 1.82 -23.09 4.71
C LEU A 590 2.77 -22.45 5.71
N GLY A 591 3.65 -23.24 6.33
CA GLY A 591 4.81 -22.74 7.08
C GLY A 591 5.61 -21.76 6.23
N PHE A 592 6.04 -22.16 5.02
CA PHE A 592 6.77 -21.30 4.09
C PHE A 592 6.10 -19.93 3.84
N ILE A 593 4.78 -19.85 3.60
CA ILE A 593 4.12 -18.56 3.35
C ILE A 593 3.93 -17.77 4.65
N GLY A 594 3.41 -18.36 5.73
CA GLY A 594 3.21 -17.67 7.00
C GLY A 594 4.53 -17.15 7.60
N GLU A 595 5.62 -17.89 7.40
CA GLU A 595 6.95 -17.51 7.82
C GLU A 595 7.61 -16.49 6.86
N ILE A 596 7.21 -16.43 5.57
CA ILE A 596 7.49 -15.27 4.69
C ILE A 596 6.71 -14.03 5.17
N THR A 597 5.42 -14.18 5.50
CA THR A 597 4.59 -13.12 6.07
C THR A 597 5.23 -12.57 7.37
N SER A 598 5.85 -13.44 8.18
CA SER A 598 6.66 -13.07 9.34
C SER A 598 7.96 -12.34 8.96
N ASP A 599 8.70 -12.77 7.93
CA ASP A 599 9.89 -12.02 7.43
C ASP A 599 9.52 -10.62 6.93
N PHE A 600 8.35 -10.45 6.30
CA PHE A 600 7.81 -9.14 5.98
C PHE A 600 7.51 -8.34 7.26
N GLN A 601 6.87 -8.94 8.27
CA GLN A 601 6.55 -8.26 9.54
C GLN A 601 7.82 -7.78 10.24
N GLN A 602 8.86 -8.61 10.30
CA GLN A 602 10.14 -8.23 10.89
C GLN A 602 10.80 -7.09 10.12
N LYS A 603 10.92 -7.16 8.79
CA LYS A 603 11.56 -6.10 8.00
C LYS A 603 10.74 -4.80 7.97
N HIS A 604 9.41 -4.88 8.10
CA HIS A 604 8.54 -3.74 8.36
C HIS A 604 8.85 -3.13 9.75
N LEU A 605 8.99 -3.97 10.79
CA LEU A 605 9.39 -3.53 12.13
C LEU A 605 10.77 -2.85 12.11
N ASP A 606 11.79 -3.47 11.48
CA ASP A 606 13.15 -2.93 11.34
C ASP A 606 13.15 -1.51 10.74
N LEU A 607 12.37 -1.29 9.68
CA LEU A 607 12.20 0.03 9.06
C LEU A 607 11.43 1.03 9.93
N THR A 608 10.43 0.59 10.70
CA THR A 608 9.76 1.47 11.67
C THR A 608 10.61 1.81 12.90
N ASN A 609 11.55 0.92 13.24
CA ASN A 609 12.50 1.09 14.35
C ASN A 609 13.74 1.90 13.95
N GLY A 610 14.07 1.94 12.65
CA GLY A 610 15.12 2.78 12.09
C GLY A 610 16.53 2.17 12.16
N GLU A 611 16.65 0.85 12.23
CA GLU A 611 17.96 0.19 12.22
C GLU A 611 18.61 0.23 10.82
N SER A 612 19.93 0.39 10.79
CA SER A 612 20.64 0.80 9.57
C SER A 612 21.12 -0.37 8.71
N ILE A 613 20.59 -0.50 7.50
CA ILE A 613 21.23 -1.30 6.44
C ILE A 613 22.52 -0.59 6.02
N VAL A 614 23.68 -1.21 6.30
CA VAL A 614 25.01 -0.67 5.94
C VAL A 614 25.69 -1.57 4.90
N PRO A 615 25.68 -1.20 3.60
CA PRO A 615 26.61 -1.72 2.62
C PRO A 615 27.96 -0.99 2.78
N SER A 616 29.03 -1.72 3.09
CA SER A 616 30.33 -1.12 3.39
C SER A 616 31.14 -0.72 2.14
N ASN A 617 31.64 0.52 2.14
CA ASN A 617 32.76 1.06 1.34
C ASN A 617 32.61 1.33 -0.17
N ARG A 618 32.84 2.62 -0.50
CA ARG A 618 33.48 3.21 -1.70
C ARG A 618 33.28 2.52 -3.07
N PRO A 619 32.55 3.14 -4.02
CA PRO A 619 32.65 2.76 -5.43
C PRO A 619 34.02 3.17 -6.01
N MET A 620 34.69 2.21 -6.66
CA MET A 620 35.90 2.43 -7.44
C MET A 620 35.53 2.46 -8.93
N ALA A 621 35.96 3.50 -9.67
CA ALA A 621 35.55 3.67 -11.06
C ALA A 621 36.37 2.79 -12.02
N ILE A 622 35.69 1.95 -12.80
CA ILE A 622 36.25 1.19 -13.92
C ILE A 622 35.62 1.74 -15.21
N PRO A 623 36.40 2.16 -16.22
CA PRO A 623 35.87 2.70 -17.46
C PRO A 623 35.58 1.61 -18.50
N VAL A 624 34.47 1.76 -19.23
CA VAL A 624 34.07 0.98 -20.42
C VAL A 624 33.59 2.00 -21.48
N PRO A 625 33.83 1.81 -22.80
CA PRO A 625 33.97 2.93 -23.73
C PRO A 625 32.69 3.66 -24.14
N GLU A 626 32.88 4.91 -24.59
CA GLU A 626 31.89 5.67 -25.35
C GLU A 626 31.72 5.07 -26.77
N VAL A 627 30.48 4.94 -27.22
CA VAL A 627 30.11 4.80 -28.64
C VAL A 627 29.08 5.88 -28.94
N ASP A 628 29.46 6.86 -29.76
CA ASP A 628 28.56 7.94 -30.16
C ASP A 628 27.43 7.41 -31.07
N GLY A 629 26.18 7.69 -30.69
CA GLY A 629 25.00 7.28 -31.44
C GLY A 629 23.74 7.99 -30.95
N SER A 630 23.38 9.11 -31.58
CA SER A 630 22.19 9.88 -31.21
C SER A 630 20.91 9.17 -31.66
N PHE A 631 20.07 8.76 -30.71
CA PHE A 631 18.70 8.35 -30.97
C PHE A 631 17.69 9.35 -30.37
N HIS A 632 16.62 9.62 -31.12
CA HIS A 632 15.61 10.61 -30.77
C HIS A 632 14.55 10.06 -29.80
N ASP A 633 14.06 10.90 -28.90
CA ASP A 633 12.87 10.62 -28.09
C ASP A 633 11.64 10.40 -28.98
N ALA A 634 11.04 9.21 -28.87
CA ALA A 634 9.83 8.83 -29.61
C ALA A 634 8.94 7.88 -28.77
N ARG A 635 8.49 8.33 -27.59
CA ARG A 635 7.49 7.62 -26.75
C ARG A 635 6.47 8.56 -26.12
N GLN A 636 5.45 8.93 -26.89
CA GLN A 636 4.12 9.32 -26.40
C GLN A 636 3.15 9.41 -27.60
N THR A 637 2.35 8.36 -27.81
CA THR A 637 1.23 8.33 -28.76
C THR A 637 -0.08 8.40 -27.99
N PRO A 638 -0.80 9.54 -28.00
CA PRO A 638 -2.15 9.62 -27.44
C PRO A 638 -3.12 8.77 -28.27
N TRP A 639 -4.13 8.19 -27.61
CA TRP A 639 -5.31 7.66 -28.30
C TRP A 639 -6.21 8.83 -28.68
N ASP A 640 -6.08 9.33 -29.91
CA ASP A 640 -6.84 10.47 -30.44
C ASP A 640 -7.72 10.01 -31.62
N PRO A 641 -9.05 9.93 -31.48
CA PRO A 641 -9.95 9.46 -32.55
C PRO A 641 -10.02 10.35 -33.80
N GLY A 642 -9.41 11.54 -33.78
CA GLY A 642 -9.67 12.60 -34.76
C GLY A 642 -8.72 12.72 -35.95
N ARG A 643 -7.66 11.89 -36.08
CA ARG A 643 -6.55 12.19 -37.03
C ARG A 643 -6.09 11.01 -37.89
N VAL A 644 -6.79 10.78 -39.00
CA VAL A 644 -6.27 9.96 -40.12
C VAL A 644 -5.29 10.80 -40.94
N ASP A 645 -4.00 10.76 -40.59
CA ASP A 645 -2.94 11.38 -41.40
C ASP A 645 -2.68 10.56 -42.68
N VAL A 646 -3.49 10.81 -43.71
CA VAL A 646 -3.32 10.25 -45.05
C VAL A 646 -2.07 10.85 -45.70
N ASN A 647 -0.87 10.26 -45.50
CA ASN A 647 0.29 10.39 -46.41
C ASN A 647 1.54 9.52 -46.08
N THR A 648 1.40 8.21 -45.84
CA THR A 648 2.58 7.30 -45.86
C THR A 648 2.33 5.85 -46.36
N CYS A 649 1.39 5.65 -47.27
CA CYS A 649 1.24 4.36 -47.98
C CYS A 649 2.04 4.37 -49.29
N ASN A 650 3.31 3.98 -49.25
CA ASN A 650 4.11 3.77 -50.46
C ASN A 650 3.70 2.41 -51.07
N THR A 651 3.10 2.42 -52.26
CA THR A 651 2.32 1.29 -52.78
C THR A 651 3.17 0.13 -53.30
N GLY A 652 3.25 -0.94 -52.51
CA GLY A 652 3.55 -2.28 -53.04
C GLY A 652 2.36 -2.79 -53.84
N ILE A 653 2.49 -2.85 -55.16
CA ILE A 653 1.41 -3.25 -56.07
C ILE A 653 1.13 -4.76 -55.94
N ILE A 654 -0.13 -5.11 -55.70
CA ILE A 654 -0.71 -6.43 -55.97
C ILE A 654 -1.67 -6.26 -57.17
N PRO A 655 -1.71 -7.18 -58.15
CA PRO A 655 -2.51 -7.00 -59.38
C PRO A 655 -4.04 -7.00 -59.16
N ASP A 656 -4.76 -6.48 -60.16
CA ASP A 656 -6.23 -6.49 -60.20
C ASP A 656 -6.83 -7.91 -60.16
N PRO A 657 -8.00 -8.13 -59.51
CA PRO A 657 -8.66 -9.43 -59.45
C PRO A 657 -9.16 -9.95 -60.82
N ASP A 658 -9.47 -9.04 -61.76
CA ASP A 658 -10.27 -9.33 -62.96
C ASP A 658 -9.44 -9.75 -64.20
N SER A 659 -8.23 -10.29 -64.02
CA SER A 659 -7.28 -10.52 -65.15
C SER A 659 -6.61 -11.90 -65.22
N VAL A 660 -7.31 -12.98 -64.85
CA VAL A 660 -6.87 -14.36 -65.14
C VAL A 660 -7.89 -15.10 -66.03
N SER A 661 -7.45 -15.51 -67.22
CA SER A 661 -8.21 -16.38 -68.13
C SER A 661 -8.16 -17.85 -67.65
N PRO A 662 -9.19 -18.67 -67.94
CA PRO A 662 -9.31 -19.99 -67.34
C PRO A 662 -8.24 -20.96 -67.86
N GLN A 663 -7.23 -21.25 -67.03
CA GLN A 663 -6.32 -22.37 -67.21
C GLN A 663 -6.39 -23.31 -66.01
N SER A 664 -6.59 -24.59 -66.29
CA SER A 664 -6.99 -25.60 -65.32
C SER A 664 -5.81 -26.44 -64.83
N THR A 665 -5.26 -26.08 -63.67
CA THR A 665 -4.48 -26.98 -62.80
C THR A 665 -4.87 -26.72 -61.35
N THR A 666 -5.05 -27.79 -60.57
CA THR A 666 -5.44 -27.71 -59.16
C THR A 666 -4.23 -27.39 -58.28
N GLU A 667 -3.84 -26.11 -58.25
CA GLU A 667 -2.99 -25.59 -57.17
C GLU A 667 -3.90 -25.18 -56.00
N GLU A 668 -3.61 -25.68 -54.81
CA GLU A 668 -4.29 -25.26 -53.58
C GLU A 668 -3.94 -23.81 -53.25
N SER A 669 -4.94 -23.00 -52.90
CA SER A 669 -4.71 -21.60 -52.53
C SER A 669 -3.70 -21.54 -51.39
N TRP A 670 -2.93 -20.44 -51.33
CA TRP A 670 -2.09 -20.19 -50.16
C TRP A 670 -2.93 -20.19 -48.87
N GLU A 671 -4.13 -19.63 -48.93
CA GLU A 671 -5.08 -19.58 -47.81
C GLU A 671 -5.63 -20.96 -47.41
N ASP A 672 -5.89 -21.86 -48.38
CA ASP A 672 -6.32 -23.24 -48.09
C ASP A 672 -5.24 -23.99 -47.31
N ARG A 673 -3.97 -23.82 -47.71
CA ARG A 673 -2.81 -24.42 -47.02
C ARG A 673 -2.61 -23.83 -45.62
N LEU A 674 -2.82 -22.52 -45.43
CA LEU A 674 -2.81 -21.92 -44.10
C LEU A 674 -3.93 -22.49 -43.21
N LEU A 675 -5.14 -22.68 -43.73
CA LEU A 675 -6.26 -23.30 -42.99
C LEU A 675 -5.99 -24.77 -42.66
N GLN A 676 -5.38 -25.53 -43.57
CA GLN A 676 -4.97 -26.91 -43.33
C GLN A 676 -3.86 -26.99 -42.27
N HIS A 677 -2.88 -26.08 -42.30
CA HIS A 677 -1.87 -25.98 -41.26
C HIS A 677 -2.51 -25.64 -39.90
N PHE A 678 -3.45 -24.68 -39.83
CA PHE A 678 -4.13 -24.36 -38.58
C PHE A 678 -4.87 -25.57 -37.98
N ARG A 679 -5.61 -26.33 -38.81
CA ARG A 679 -6.32 -27.56 -38.39
C ARG A 679 -5.40 -28.63 -37.80
N LEU A 680 -4.15 -28.69 -38.27
CA LEU A 680 -3.15 -29.65 -37.83
C LEU A 680 -2.19 -29.08 -36.77
N SER A 681 -2.24 -27.78 -36.49
CA SER A 681 -1.32 -27.12 -35.58
C SER A 681 -1.45 -27.62 -34.13
N ASP A 682 -0.30 -27.90 -33.53
CA ASP A 682 -0.12 -28.19 -32.11
C ASP A 682 -0.45 -26.98 -31.23
N ALA A 683 -0.43 -27.19 -29.92
CA ALA A 683 -0.63 -26.11 -28.95
C ALA A 683 0.49 -25.05 -29.05
N PRO A 684 0.15 -23.75 -29.02
CA PRO A 684 1.15 -22.69 -29.06
C PRO A 684 2.10 -22.80 -27.86
N PRO A 685 3.40 -22.45 -28.01
CA PRO A 685 4.40 -22.60 -26.95
C PRO A 685 4.26 -21.51 -25.88
N THR A 686 3.22 -21.60 -25.05
CA THR A 686 2.85 -20.58 -24.06
C THR A 686 3.61 -20.69 -22.75
N ILE A 687 4.27 -19.60 -22.36
CA ILE A 687 5.08 -19.46 -21.14
C ILE A 687 4.28 -19.29 -19.84
N PHE A 688 2.98 -19.00 -19.92
CA PHE A 688 2.13 -18.85 -18.73
C PHE A 688 1.64 -20.21 -18.20
N ALA A 689 1.11 -21.06 -19.07
CA ALA A 689 0.53 -22.36 -18.72
C ALA A 689 0.69 -23.35 -19.87
N PRO A 690 0.68 -24.67 -19.59
CA PRO A 690 0.36 -25.65 -20.63
C PRO A 690 -1.11 -25.46 -21.04
N VAL A 691 -1.34 -25.16 -22.32
CA VAL A 691 -2.67 -24.99 -22.90
C VAL A 691 -3.12 -26.20 -23.73
N ASP A 692 -2.32 -27.26 -23.80
CA ASP A 692 -2.51 -28.41 -24.70
C ASP A 692 -3.77 -29.23 -24.39
N LEU A 693 -4.20 -29.28 -23.13
CA LEU A 693 -5.45 -29.92 -22.69
C LEU A 693 -6.68 -29.28 -23.34
N GLU A 694 -6.69 -27.95 -23.50
CA GLU A 694 -7.85 -27.19 -23.95
C GLU A 694 -7.72 -26.67 -25.40
N TRP A 695 -6.48 -26.50 -25.91
CA TRP A 695 -6.18 -25.90 -27.22
C TRP A 695 -6.96 -26.54 -28.36
N ARG A 696 -7.08 -27.88 -28.38
CA ARG A 696 -7.85 -28.59 -29.41
C ARG A 696 -9.28 -28.05 -29.52
N TYR A 697 -9.97 -27.88 -28.40
CA TYR A 697 -11.37 -27.44 -28.38
C TYR A 697 -11.49 -25.95 -28.73
N VAL A 698 -10.55 -25.11 -28.28
CA VAL A 698 -10.48 -23.68 -28.63
C VAL A 698 -10.22 -23.49 -30.13
N ARG A 699 -9.25 -24.22 -30.69
CA ARG A 699 -8.86 -24.21 -32.11
C ARG A 699 -9.99 -24.70 -33.01
N ASP A 700 -10.64 -25.81 -32.65
CA ASP A 700 -11.75 -26.38 -33.41
C ASP A 700 -13.01 -25.47 -33.36
N ALA A 701 -13.20 -24.71 -32.26
CA ALA A 701 -14.22 -23.65 -32.15
C ALA A 701 -13.86 -22.40 -32.99
N ILE A 702 -12.61 -21.93 -32.95
CA ILE A 702 -12.10 -20.83 -33.78
C ILE A 702 -12.30 -21.13 -35.28
N LEU A 703 -11.97 -22.35 -35.72
CA LEU A 703 -12.20 -22.82 -37.09
C LEU A 703 -13.68 -22.87 -37.48
N THR A 704 -14.54 -23.22 -36.52
CA THR A 704 -15.99 -23.21 -36.73
C THR A 704 -16.46 -21.78 -36.99
N GLU A 705 -15.96 -20.80 -36.23
CA GLU A 705 -16.35 -19.39 -36.40
C GLU A 705 -15.69 -18.67 -37.57
N SER A 706 -14.42 -18.93 -37.89
CA SER A 706 -13.76 -18.34 -39.05
C SER A 706 -14.38 -18.79 -40.37
N SER A 707 -15.12 -19.91 -40.37
CA SER A 707 -15.83 -20.45 -41.54
C SER A 707 -17.21 -19.83 -41.79
N ARG A 708 -17.76 -19.03 -40.85
CA ARG A 708 -19.09 -18.42 -41.01
C ARG A 708 -19.01 -17.08 -41.73
N SER A 709 -19.66 -16.99 -42.89
CA SER A 709 -19.94 -15.72 -43.58
C SER A 709 -20.97 -14.89 -42.82
N ALA A 710 -20.58 -14.31 -41.68
CA ALA A 710 -21.36 -13.30 -40.98
C ALA A 710 -21.02 -11.90 -41.54
N PRO A 711 -22.01 -10.99 -41.69
CA PRO A 711 -21.72 -9.60 -42.00
C PRO A 711 -20.96 -8.93 -40.85
N GLY A 712 -20.08 -7.99 -41.18
CA GLY A 712 -19.50 -7.03 -40.22
C GLY A 712 -18.06 -7.23 -39.78
N CYS A 713 -17.45 -8.43 -39.86
CA CYS A 713 -16.04 -8.60 -39.43
C CYS A 713 -15.34 -9.84 -40.03
N ARG A 714 -14.37 -9.65 -40.94
CA ARG A 714 -13.46 -10.70 -41.46
C ARG A 714 -12.24 -10.95 -40.56
N ALA A 715 -12.05 -10.13 -39.52
CA ALA A 715 -10.92 -10.16 -38.59
C ALA A 715 -10.45 -11.56 -38.16
N LEU A 716 -11.37 -12.46 -37.78
CA LEU A 716 -11.01 -13.77 -37.23
C LEU A 716 -10.34 -14.68 -38.27
N LEU A 717 -10.82 -14.67 -39.52
CA LEU A 717 -10.22 -15.45 -40.60
C LEU A 717 -8.81 -14.92 -40.95
N LEU A 718 -8.67 -13.59 -41.01
CA LEU A 718 -7.38 -12.92 -41.23
C LEU A 718 -6.39 -13.19 -40.09
N ALA A 719 -6.86 -13.23 -38.84
CA ALA A 719 -6.05 -13.59 -37.68
C ALA A 719 -5.61 -15.08 -37.70
N VAL A 720 -6.49 -15.99 -38.16
CA VAL A 720 -6.12 -17.40 -38.42
C VAL A 720 -5.03 -17.48 -39.50
N TYR A 721 -5.16 -16.75 -40.62
CA TYR A 721 -4.12 -16.71 -41.65
C TYR A 721 -2.79 -16.13 -41.11
N CYS A 722 -2.85 -15.03 -40.36
CA CYS A 722 -1.70 -14.38 -39.74
C CYS A 722 -0.93 -15.32 -38.80
N TYR A 723 -1.63 -15.97 -37.87
CA TYR A 723 -1.02 -16.94 -36.97
C TYR A 723 -0.46 -18.14 -37.76
N SER A 724 -1.20 -18.66 -38.74
CA SER A 724 -0.79 -19.84 -39.50
C SER A 724 0.46 -19.61 -40.34
N ASP A 725 0.58 -18.48 -41.05
CA ASP A 725 1.78 -18.17 -41.85
C ASP A 725 3.00 -17.93 -40.94
N THR A 726 2.80 -17.24 -39.82
CA THR A 726 3.87 -17.03 -38.83
C THR A 726 4.28 -18.34 -38.15
N HIS A 727 3.34 -19.24 -37.88
CA HIS A 727 3.60 -20.56 -37.29
C HIS A 727 4.25 -21.53 -38.28
N MET A 728 3.83 -21.53 -39.55
CA MET A 728 4.54 -22.24 -40.63
C MET A 728 5.98 -21.76 -40.73
N ALA A 729 6.18 -20.44 -40.84
CA ALA A 729 7.51 -19.85 -40.94
C ALA A 729 8.40 -20.19 -39.72
N TRP A 730 7.84 -20.14 -38.51
CA TRP A 730 8.55 -20.49 -37.28
C TRP A 730 8.95 -21.98 -37.23
N VAL A 731 8.08 -22.89 -37.64
CA VAL A 731 8.36 -24.35 -37.70
C VAL A 731 9.35 -24.69 -38.82
N GLU A 732 9.24 -24.05 -39.98
CA GLU A 732 10.14 -24.25 -41.13
C GLU A 732 11.50 -23.54 -40.96
N GLY A 733 11.62 -22.59 -40.02
CA GLY A 733 12.78 -21.71 -39.89
C GLY A 733 12.89 -20.65 -41.02
N THR A 734 11.77 -20.34 -41.67
CA THR A 734 11.67 -19.37 -42.78
C THR A 734 11.10 -18.02 -42.29
N GLN A 735 10.76 -17.11 -43.21
CA GLN A 735 10.11 -15.83 -42.91
C GLN A 735 8.63 -15.88 -43.37
N PRO A 736 7.68 -15.31 -42.61
CA PRO A 736 6.27 -15.28 -43.00
C PRO A 736 6.10 -14.49 -44.30
N LYS A 737 5.29 -15.02 -45.22
CA LYS A 737 5.12 -14.47 -46.58
C LYS A 737 4.12 -13.33 -46.63
N LEU A 738 3.05 -13.43 -45.85
CA LEU A 738 1.90 -12.52 -45.84
C LEU A 738 1.38 -12.22 -44.42
N GLY A 739 1.91 -12.85 -43.38
CA GLY A 739 1.54 -12.65 -41.97
C GLY A 739 1.49 -11.18 -41.55
N PRO A 740 2.50 -10.33 -41.88
CA PRO A 740 2.45 -8.89 -41.64
C PRO A 740 1.26 -8.19 -42.32
N SER A 741 0.90 -8.60 -43.54
CA SER A 741 -0.26 -8.07 -44.28
C SER A 741 -1.58 -8.52 -43.67
N TYR A 742 -1.69 -9.80 -43.31
CA TYR A 742 -2.87 -10.36 -42.63
C TYR A 742 -3.06 -9.77 -41.23
N HIS A 743 -1.99 -9.49 -40.48
CA HIS A 743 -2.05 -8.77 -39.20
C HIS A 743 -2.60 -7.36 -39.37
N ALA A 744 -2.08 -6.60 -40.35
CA ALA A 744 -2.53 -5.23 -40.61
C ALA A 744 -4.01 -5.19 -41.04
N GLN A 745 -4.44 -6.12 -41.90
CA GLN A 745 -5.85 -6.25 -42.31
C GLN A 745 -6.74 -6.66 -41.13
N ALA A 746 -6.35 -7.67 -40.35
CA ALA A 746 -7.09 -8.09 -39.15
C ALA A 746 -7.20 -6.96 -38.12
N SER A 747 -6.13 -6.17 -37.92
CA SER A 747 -6.12 -5.01 -37.03
C SER A 747 -7.08 -3.91 -37.49
N SER A 748 -7.11 -3.62 -38.79
CA SER A 748 -8.03 -2.63 -39.38
C SER A 748 -9.49 -3.07 -39.28
N GLU A 749 -9.77 -4.36 -39.51
CA GLU A 749 -11.10 -4.94 -39.30
C GLU A 749 -11.51 -4.86 -37.82
N ILE A 750 -10.66 -5.31 -36.88
CA ILE A 750 -10.93 -5.19 -35.44
C ILE A 750 -11.25 -3.75 -35.04
N GLN A 751 -10.52 -2.76 -35.57
CA GLN A 751 -10.79 -1.35 -35.28
C GLN A 751 -12.14 -0.89 -35.83
N ALA A 752 -12.51 -1.26 -37.06
CA ALA A 752 -13.83 -0.98 -37.63
C ALA A 752 -14.96 -1.60 -36.79
N CYS A 753 -14.83 -2.87 -36.44
CA CYS A 753 -15.78 -3.64 -35.60
C CYS A 753 -15.87 -3.13 -34.14
N LEU A 754 -15.05 -2.15 -33.74
CA LEU A 754 -15.03 -1.52 -32.42
C LEU A 754 -15.41 -0.02 -32.44
N LEU A 755 -15.66 0.55 -33.62
CA LEU A 755 -16.18 1.91 -33.80
C LEU A 755 -17.71 1.97 -33.83
N GLU A 756 -18.39 0.84 -34.04
CA GLU A 756 -19.84 0.72 -33.91
C GLU A 756 -20.29 0.95 -32.44
N GLU A 757 -21.42 1.64 -32.25
CA GLU A 757 -21.91 2.01 -30.90
C GLU A 757 -22.37 0.77 -30.10
N ASP A 758 -23.06 -0.18 -30.75
CA ASP A 758 -23.58 -1.41 -30.14
C ASP A 758 -22.85 -2.67 -30.66
N VAL A 759 -21.63 -2.91 -30.18
CA VAL A 759 -20.85 -4.12 -30.50
C VAL A 759 -21.56 -5.38 -29.97
N SER A 760 -22.04 -6.25 -30.85
CA SER A 760 -22.80 -7.46 -30.47
C SER A 760 -21.97 -8.49 -29.68
N GLU A 761 -22.65 -9.37 -28.95
CA GLU A 761 -22.00 -10.40 -28.12
C GLU A 761 -21.19 -11.40 -28.97
N SER A 762 -21.77 -11.85 -30.09
CA SER A 762 -21.13 -12.75 -31.05
C SER A 762 -19.95 -12.09 -31.78
N LEU A 763 -20.05 -10.79 -32.10
CA LEU A 763 -18.95 -10.01 -32.65
C LEU A 763 -17.79 -9.86 -31.65
N LEU A 764 -18.09 -9.50 -30.40
CA LEU A 764 -17.09 -9.33 -29.34
C LEU A 764 -16.33 -10.62 -29.04
N LYS A 765 -17.04 -11.77 -29.00
CA LYS A 765 -16.42 -13.11 -28.87
C LYS A 765 -15.42 -13.39 -30.01
N ARG A 766 -15.73 -13.02 -31.26
CA ARG A 766 -14.81 -13.14 -32.41
C ARG A 766 -13.65 -12.15 -32.36
N VAL A 767 -13.86 -10.92 -31.89
CA VAL A 767 -12.78 -9.93 -31.71
C VAL A 767 -11.75 -10.45 -30.70
N PHE A 768 -12.17 -10.97 -29.54
CA PHE A 768 -11.24 -11.53 -28.56
C PHE A 768 -10.49 -12.78 -29.07
N ALA A 769 -11.14 -13.65 -29.83
CA ALA A 769 -10.47 -14.76 -30.51
C ALA A 769 -9.46 -14.29 -31.57
N SER A 770 -9.75 -13.21 -32.28
CA SER A 770 -8.81 -12.59 -33.25
C SER A 770 -7.59 -12.01 -32.54
N VAL A 771 -7.81 -11.25 -31.47
CA VAL A 771 -6.77 -10.62 -30.64
C VAL A 771 -5.84 -11.69 -30.03
N LEU A 772 -6.38 -12.80 -29.53
CA LEU A 772 -5.58 -13.94 -29.05
C LEU A 772 -4.61 -14.46 -30.12
N LEU A 773 -5.10 -14.69 -31.34
CA LEU A 773 -4.27 -15.20 -32.44
C LEU A 773 -3.20 -14.19 -32.89
N LEU A 774 -3.52 -12.89 -32.91
CA LEU A 774 -2.55 -11.84 -33.22
C LEU A 774 -1.47 -11.70 -32.13
N MET A 775 -1.84 -11.79 -30.85
CA MET A 775 -0.88 -11.81 -29.73
C MET A 775 0.03 -13.05 -29.76
N LEU A 776 -0.50 -14.21 -30.15
CA LEU A 776 0.27 -15.43 -30.34
C LEU A 776 1.19 -15.36 -31.57
N ALA A 777 0.74 -14.73 -32.67
CA ALA A 777 1.58 -14.46 -33.83
C ALA A 777 2.74 -13.52 -33.47
N GLU A 778 2.45 -12.41 -32.76
CA GLU A 778 3.46 -11.47 -32.24
C GLU A 778 4.48 -12.15 -31.32
N LEU A 779 4.07 -13.14 -30.51
CA LEU A 779 4.96 -13.89 -29.61
C LEU A 779 5.97 -14.80 -30.35
N ILE A 780 5.57 -15.39 -31.47
CA ILE A 780 6.39 -16.31 -32.28
C ILE A 780 7.11 -15.62 -33.46
N SER A 781 6.96 -14.30 -33.60
CA SER A 781 7.46 -13.53 -34.75
C SER A 781 8.98 -13.31 -34.78
N PRO A 782 9.58 -13.19 -35.97
CA PRO A 782 10.99 -12.79 -36.12
C PRO A 782 11.20 -11.30 -35.78
N GLU A 783 12.36 -10.98 -35.21
CA GLU A 783 12.68 -9.64 -34.67
C GLU A 783 12.60 -8.50 -35.70
N THR A 784 12.72 -8.82 -36.97
CA THR A 784 12.63 -7.86 -38.09
C THR A 784 11.21 -7.32 -38.33
N TRP A 785 10.17 -7.91 -37.73
CA TRP A 785 8.79 -7.46 -37.89
C TRP A 785 8.25 -6.77 -36.64
N ARG A 786 7.84 -5.50 -36.79
CA ARG A 786 7.06 -4.75 -35.81
C ARG A 786 5.71 -4.37 -36.44
N PRO A 787 4.55 -4.86 -35.97
CA PRO A 787 3.26 -4.38 -36.44
C PRO A 787 3.01 -2.95 -35.95
N ALA A 788 2.18 -2.19 -36.69
CA ALA A 788 1.84 -0.81 -36.33
C ALA A 788 0.99 -0.71 -35.04
N THR A 789 0.21 -1.75 -34.74
CA THR A 789 -0.64 -1.87 -33.54
C THR A 789 -0.43 -3.22 -32.85
N PRO A 790 0.66 -3.39 -32.07
CA PRO A 790 0.94 -4.65 -31.38
C PRO A 790 -0.06 -4.91 -30.25
N TYR A 791 -0.82 -6.00 -30.34
CA TYR A 791 -1.82 -6.38 -29.33
C TYR A 791 -1.18 -6.85 -28.01
N LEU A 792 0.07 -7.34 -28.03
CA LEU A 792 0.86 -7.53 -26.80
C LEU A 792 1.08 -6.22 -26.02
N HIS A 793 0.95 -5.05 -26.65
CA HIS A 793 1.01 -3.75 -25.97
C HIS A 793 -0.36 -3.11 -25.69
N THR A 794 -1.41 -3.46 -26.43
CA THR A 794 -2.69 -2.71 -26.42
C THR A 794 -3.91 -3.51 -25.97
N SER A 795 -3.80 -4.84 -25.82
CA SER A 795 -4.89 -5.72 -25.36
C SER A 795 -5.53 -5.29 -24.03
N PHE A 796 -4.76 -4.68 -23.12
CA PHE A 796 -5.29 -4.10 -21.87
C PHE A 796 -6.43 -3.09 -22.12
N LEU A 797 -6.43 -2.34 -23.22
CA LEU A 797 -7.49 -1.37 -23.55
C LEU A 797 -8.82 -2.07 -23.86
N LEU A 798 -8.77 -3.25 -24.48
CA LEU A 798 -9.96 -4.06 -24.79
C LEU A 798 -10.46 -4.77 -23.53
N LEU A 799 -9.55 -5.32 -22.72
CA LEU A 799 -9.87 -5.85 -21.40
C LEU A 799 -10.54 -4.78 -20.53
N GLN A 800 -10.01 -3.55 -20.52
CA GLN A 800 -10.57 -2.40 -19.79
C GLN A 800 -11.95 -1.98 -20.32
N ARG A 801 -12.10 -1.77 -21.63
CA ARG A 801 -13.36 -1.30 -22.25
C ARG A 801 -14.51 -2.29 -22.06
N PHE A 802 -14.24 -3.59 -22.07
CA PHE A 802 -15.29 -4.63 -22.07
C PHE A 802 -15.37 -5.49 -20.79
N HIS A 803 -14.56 -5.20 -19.76
CA HIS A 803 -14.52 -5.96 -18.50
C HIS A 803 -15.89 -6.40 -17.93
N PRO A 804 -16.94 -5.54 -17.86
CA PRO A 804 -18.24 -5.94 -17.32
C PRO A 804 -18.93 -7.07 -18.12
N ARG A 805 -18.71 -7.15 -19.44
CA ARG A 805 -19.25 -8.22 -20.32
C ARG A 805 -18.37 -9.47 -20.29
N LEU A 806 -17.05 -9.31 -20.16
CA LEU A 806 -16.13 -10.44 -20.03
C LEU A 806 -16.38 -11.26 -18.75
N ARG A 807 -16.85 -10.63 -17.66
CA ARG A 807 -17.30 -11.33 -16.44
C ARG A 807 -18.57 -12.17 -16.60
N THR A 808 -19.40 -11.91 -17.61
CA THR A 808 -20.62 -12.70 -17.88
C THR A 808 -20.40 -13.84 -18.87
N TRP A 809 -19.20 -13.99 -19.43
CA TRP A 809 -18.86 -15.09 -20.33
C TRP A 809 -18.59 -16.39 -19.57
N THR A 810 -18.89 -17.51 -20.23
CA THR A 810 -18.57 -18.87 -19.75
C THR A 810 -17.89 -19.68 -20.87
N GLY A 811 -17.48 -20.91 -20.56
CA GLY A 811 -16.93 -21.86 -21.54
C GLY A 811 -15.72 -21.32 -22.33
N ILE A 812 -15.68 -21.63 -23.63
CA ILE A 812 -14.55 -21.30 -24.51
C ILE A 812 -14.35 -19.78 -24.66
N ALA A 813 -15.42 -18.98 -24.64
CA ALA A 813 -15.30 -17.52 -24.71
C ALA A 813 -14.58 -16.95 -23.48
N HIS A 814 -14.96 -17.40 -22.28
CA HIS A 814 -14.27 -17.06 -21.03
C HIS A 814 -12.81 -17.54 -21.02
N LEU A 815 -12.53 -18.75 -21.53
CA LEU A 815 -11.17 -19.28 -21.62
C LEU A 815 -10.28 -18.43 -22.55
N ILE A 816 -10.78 -18.04 -23.72
CA ILE A 816 -10.08 -17.12 -24.66
C ILE A 816 -9.80 -15.77 -23.99
N ALA A 817 -10.78 -15.15 -23.34
CA ALA A 817 -10.60 -13.89 -22.61
C ALA A 817 -9.55 -14.03 -21.48
N SER A 818 -9.54 -15.16 -20.78
CA SER A 818 -8.55 -15.48 -19.75
C SER A 818 -7.13 -15.62 -20.33
N TRP A 819 -6.96 -16.27 -21.49
CA TRP A 819 -5.66 -16.37 -22.16
C TRP A 819 -5.15 -15.01 -22.67
N VAL A 820 -6.03 -14.14 -23.17
CA VAL A 820 -5.68 -12.74 -23.51
C VAL A 820 -5.24 -11.98 -22.25
N SER A 821 -5.93 -12.13 -21.12
CA SER A 821 -5.55 -11.52 -19.83
C SER A 821 -4.19 -12.04 -19.31
N LEU A 822 -3.93 -13.35 -19.46
CA LEU A 822 -2.65 -13.97 -19.09
C LEU A 822 -1.49 -13.47 -19.99
N LEU A 823 -1.70 -13.35 -21.30
CA LEU A 823 -0.71 -12.79 -22.22
C LEU A 823 -0.42 -11.30 -21.95
N ASP A 824 -1.43 -10.50 -21.55
CA ASP A 824 -1.20 -9.11 -21.14
C ASP A 824 -0.39 -9.00 -19.83
N ILE A 825 -0.62 -9.89 -18.86
CA ILE A 825 0.23 -9.98 -17.64
C ILE A 825 1.67 -10.31 -18.02
N LYS A 826 1.88 -11.27 -18.93
CA LYS A 826 3.21 -11.64 -19.42
C LYS A 826 3.89 -10.48 -20.16
N ALA A 827 3.17 -9.75 -21.01
CA ALA A 827 3.66 -8.53 -21.63
C ALA A 827 3.98 -7.40 -20.63
N LEU A 828 3.23 -7.29 -19.52
CA LEU A 828 3.52 -6.35 -18.44
C LEU A 828 4.87 -6.65 -17.77
N ILE A 829 5.16 -7.91 -17.41
CA ILE A 829 6.45 -8.31 -16.81
C ILE A 829 7.60 -8.25 -17.84
N ALA A 830 7.29 -8.43 -19.13
CA ALA A 830 8.21 -8.13 -20.23
C ALA A 830 8.57 -6.63 -20.35
N GLY A 831 7.94 -5.76 -19.55
CA GLY A 831 8.36 -4.38 -19.32
C GLY A 831 7.55 -3.35 -20.11
N ARG A 832 6.30 -3.69 -20.49
CA ARG A 832 5.30 -2.74 -21.00
C ARG A 832 5.17 -1.58 -19.99
N ASP A 833 5.22 -0.34 -20.47
CA ASP A 833 5.24 0.83 -19.58
C ASP A 833 3.79 1.18 -19.14
N GLY A 834 3.53 1.10 -17.83
CA GLY A 834 2.23 1.39 -17.18
C GLY A 834 1.23 0.22 -17.13
N ASP A 835 0.36 0.17 -16.12
CA ASP A 835 -0.82 -0.73 -16.11
C ASP A 835 -2.08 -0.03 -15.58
N PRO A 836 -3.02 0.41 -16.44
CA PRO A 836 -4.27 1.03 -16.01
C PRO A 836 -5.34 0.01 -15.59
N LEU A 837 -4.99 -1.30 -15.56
CA LEU A 837 -5.80 -2.34 -14.94
C LEU A 837 -5.46 -2.51 -13.44
N ALA A 838 -4.51 -1.76 -12.89
CA ALA A 838 -4.10 -1.87 -11.47
C ALA A 838 -5.16 -1.43 -10.46
N ASP A 839 -5.92 -0.36 -10.78
CA ASP A 839 -7.00 0.17 -9.93
C ASP A 839 -8.36 -0.52 -10.19
N LEU A 840 -8.41 -1.41 -11.19
CA LEU A 840 -9.61 -2.14 -11.56
C LEU A 840 -9.52 -3.59 -11.06
N ASP A 841 -10.63 -4.10 -10.53
CA ASP A 841 -10.77 -5.50 -10.11
C ASP A 841 -10.83 -6.49 -11.31
N VAL A 842 -10.13 -6.20 -12.40
CA VAL A 842 -10.06 -7.04 -13.63
C VAL A 842 -9.34 -8.36 -13.38
N GLY A 843 -8.69 -8.51 -12.22
CA GLY A 843 -8.21 -9.79 -11.71
C GLY A 843 -9.34 -10.82 -11.54
N ASP A 844 -10.54 -10.40 -11.11
CA ASP A 844 -11.67 -11.31 -10.93
C ASP A 844 -12.56 -11.42 -12.19
N LEU A 845 -11.93 -11.85 -13.29
CA LEU A 845 -12.66 -12.49 -14.40
C LEU A 845 -13.26 -13.85 -14.00
N THR A 846 -12.98 -14.38 -12.81
CA THR A 846 -13.51 -15.70 -12.42
C THR A 846 -15.04 -15.62 -12.27
N PRO A 847 -15.79 -16.53 -12.91
CA PRO A 847 -17.25 -16.44 -12.90
C PRO A 847 -17.78 -16.62 -11.48
N THR A 848 -18.72 -15.76 -11.07
CA THR A 848 -19.39 -15.90 -9.78
C THR A 848 -20.09 -17.25 -9.70
N PRO A 849 -19.90 -18.04 -8.62
CA PRO A 849 -20.26 -19.46 -8.60
C PRO A 849 -21.77 -19.72 -8.37
N ASN A 850 -22.63 -19.11 -9.19
CA ASN A 850 -24.05 -19.44 -9.30
C ASN A 850 -24.22 -20.79 -10.04
N PHE A 851 -23.84 -21.88 -9.38
CA PHE A 851 -23.98 -23.26 -9.87
C PHE A 851 -25.40 -23.57 -10.38
N ASP A 852 -26.42 -22.96 -9.77
CA ASP A 852 -27.82 -23.08 -10.16
C ASP A 852 -28.04 -22.84 -11.66
N HIS A 853 -27.37 -21.85 -12.27
CA HIS A 853 -27.61 -21.50 -13.68
C HIS A 853 -26.99 -22.46 -14.69
N ILE A 854 -25.99 -23.26 -14.31
CA ILE A 854 -25.37 -24.25 -15.21
C ILE A 854 -26.33 -25.42 -15.51
N PHE A 855 -27.26 -25.72 -14.60
CA PHE A 855 -28.28 -26.75 -14.77
C PHE A 855 -29.73 -26.21 -14.85
N SER A 856 -29.98 -24.96 -14.47
CA SER A 856 -31.29 -24.31 -14.59
C SER A 856 -31.52 -23.61 -15.94
N SER A 857 -30.57 -23.68 -16.88
CA SER A 857 -30.82 -23.31 -18.28
C SER A 857 -31.75 -24.33 -18.94
N SER A 858 -33.06 -24.03 -18.86
CA SER A 858 -34.08 -24.67 -19.70
C SER A 858 -33.61 -24.72 -21.16
N ARG A 859 -33.79 -25.88 -21.81
CA ARG A 859 -33.40 -26.22 -23.20
C ARG A 859 -32.92 -25.01 -24.03
N PRO A 860 -31.66 -24.98 -24.52
CA PRO A 860 -31.17 -23.85 -25.30
C PRO A 860 -32.11 -23.57 -26.47
N ASP A 861 -32.57 -22.33 -26.57
CA ASP A 861 -33.49 -21.91 -27.64
C ASP A 861 -32.76 -22.09 -28.98
N PRO A 862 -33.26 -22.93 -29.91
CA PRO A 862 -32.57 -23.23 -31.16
C PRO A 862 -32.41 -22.01 -32.07
N ASN A 863 -33.06 -20.88 -31.77
CA ASN A 863 -32.94 -19.61 -32.49
C ASN A 863 -31.95 -18.62 -31.84
N SER A 864 -31.24 -18.99 -30.76
CA SER A 864 -30.26 -18.11 -30.10
C SER A 864 -28.93 -18.04 -30.88
N GLU A 865 -28.39 -16.82 -31.06
CA GLU A 865 -27.13 -16.62 -31.80
C GLU A 865 -25.85 -17.04 -31.04
N ASP A 866 -25.96 -17.42 -29.76
CA ASP A 866 -24.82 -17.74 -28.88
C ASP A 866 -24.34 -19.20 -28.93
N ILE A 867 -25.14 -20.10 -29.52
CA ILE A 867 -24.80 -21.50 -29.84
C ILE A 867 -23.39 -21.73 -30.46
N PRO A 868 -22.81 -20.84 -31.30
CA PRO A 868 -21.63 -21.17 -32.11
C PRO A 868 -20.35 -21.58 -31.37
N PHE A 869 -19.89 -20.76 -30.42
CA PHE A 869 -18.69 -21.08 -29.61
C PHE A 869 -18.94 -22.22 -28.62
N GLU A 870 -20.21 -22.42 -28.23
CA GLU A 870 -20.60 -23.34 -27.16
C GLU A 870 -20.79 -24.79 -27.65
N LYS A 871 -20.93 -25.00 -28.97
CA LYS A 871 -21.12 -26.33 -29.58
C LYS A 871 -20.09 -27.37 -29.11
N HIS A 872 -18.82 -26.98 -28.97
CA HIS A 872 -17.73 -27.89 -28.55
C HIS A 872 -17.73 -28.20 -27.04
N LEU A 873 -18.40 -27.39 -26.22
CA LEU A 873 -18.58 -27.66 -24.78
C LEU A 873 -19.35 -28.96 -24.53
N THR A 874 -20.15 -29.40 -25.51
CA THR A 874 -20.97 -30.63 -25.41
C THR A 874 -20.18 -31.93 -25.54
N SER A 875 -18.87 -31.88 -25.87
CA SER A 875 -18.05 -33.09 -25.96
C SER A 875 -17.84 -33.72 -24.57
N PRO A 876 -18.16 -35.01 -24.36
CA PRO A 876 -17.88 -35.69 -23.09
C PRO A 876 -16.40 -35.65 -22.69
N SER A 877 -15.49 -35.67 -23.66
CA SER A 877 -14.04 -35.57 -23.39
C SER A 877 -13.63 -34.19 -22.88
N TYR A 878 -14.29 -33.12 -23.35
CA TYR A 878 -14.10 -31.77 -22.86
C TYR A 878 -14.65 -31.65 -21.44
N LEU A 879 -15.92 -32.03 -21.24
CA LEU A 879 -16.58 -31.92 -19.94
C LEU A 879 -15.82 -32.65 -18.82
N ILE A 880 -15.37 -33.89 -19.06
CA ILE A 880 -14.58 -34.64 -18.08
C ILE A 880 -13.24 -33.96 -17.78
N THR A 881 -12.52 -33.53 -18.82
CA THR A 881 -11.21 -32.86 -18.64
C THR A 881 -11.39 -31.54 -17.88
N HIS A 882 -12.28 -30.67 -18.37
CA HIS A 882 -12.59 -29.38 -17.78
C HIS A 882 -13.11 -29.51 -16.33
N SER A 883 -13.94 -30.49 -16.00
CA SER A 883 -14.40 -30.72 -14.62
C SER A 883 -13.26 -31.04 -13.64
N ILE A 884 -12.14 -31.60 -14.12
CA ILE A 884 -10.95 -31.92 -13.32
C ILE A 884 -9.95 -30.76 -13.33
N THR A 885 -9.75 -30.10 -14.47
CA THR A 885 -8.74 -29.03 -14.66
C THR A 885 -9.23 -27.66 -14.18
N SER A 886 -10.50 -27.32 -14.38
CA SER A 886 -11.03 -25.97 -14.19
C SER A 886 -10.85 -25.39 -12.77
N PRO A 887 -11.02 -26.16 -11.66
CA PRO A 887 -10.70 -25.65 -10.33
C PRO A 887 -9.23 -25.26 -10.17
N ALA A 888 -8.32 -26.11 -10.65
CA ALA A 888 -6.87 -25.87 -10.60
C ALA A 888 -6.45 -24.71 -11.53
N TYR A 889 -7.08 -24.60 -12.71
CA TYR A 889 -6.91 -23.47 -13.62
C TYR A 889 -7.42 -22.15 -13.00
N THR A 890 -8.50 -22.18 -12.22
CA THR A 890 -9.02 -21.00 -11.50
C THR A 890 -8.03 -20.53 -10.43
N PHE A 891 -7.44 -21.46 -9.66
CA PHE A 891 -6.34 -21.17 -8.74
C PHE A 891 -5.13 -20.57 -9.46
N PHE A 892 -4.73 -21.15 -10.59
CA PHE A 892 -3.62 -20.65 -11.41
C PHE A 892 -3.88 -19.25 -11.99
N LEU A 893 -5.09 -19.00 -12.51
CA LEU A 893 -5.47 -17.69 -13.05
C LEU A 893 -5.38 -16.62 -11.96
N ARG A 894 -5.97 -16.87 -10.77
CA ARG A 894 -5.86 -15.96 -9.60
C ARG A 894 -4.40 -15.74 -9.18
N THR A 895 -3.58 -16.80 -9.19
CA THR A 895 -2.14 -16.72 -8.91
C THR A 895 -1.41 -15.77 -9.87
N GLN A 896 -1.73 -15.82 -11.17
CA GLN A 896 -1.11 -14.93 -12.16
C GLN A 896 -1.64 -13.49 -12.07
N GLN A 897 -2.89 -13.25 -11.68
CA GLN A 897 -3.42 -11.87 -11.55
C GLN A 897 -2.71 -11.07 -10.44
N LEU A 898 -2.26 -11.74 -9.37
CA LEU A 898 -1.44 -11.10 -8.33
C LEU A 898 -0.14 -10.48 -8.89
N THR A 899 0.38 -10.96 -10.03
CA THR A 899 1.58 -10.38 -10.66
C THR A 899 1.41 -8.90 -11.03
N ARG A 900 0.21 -8.43 -11.37
CA ARG A 900 -0.03 -7.00 -11.64
C ARG A 900 0.33 -6.14 -10.43
N ARG A 901 -0.11 -6.57 -9.24
CA ARG A 901 0.18 -5.92 -7.95
C ARG A 901 1.66 -6.01 -7.57
N ILE A 902 2.36 -7.07 -7.99
CA ILE A 902 3.83 -7.17 -7.84
C ILE A 902 4.55 -6.19 -8.78
N VAL A 903 4.16 -6.09 -10.06
CA VAL A 903 4.82 -5.19 -11.02
C VAL A 903 4.58 -3.72 -10.66
N VAL A 904 3.43 -3.35 -10.09
CA VAL A 904 3.15 -1.96 -9.67
C VAL A 904 4.10 -1.46 -8.56
N ILE A 905 4.66 -2.35 -7.72
CA ILE A 905 5.65 -1.99 -6.69
C ILE A 905 7.12 -2.10 -7.16
N ASP A 906 7.34 -2.42 -8.43
CA ASP A 906 8.66 -2.40 -9.07
C ASP A 906 9.16 -0.95 -9.25
N LEU A 907 10.48 -0.77 -9.13
CA LEU A 907 11.17 0.53 -9.23
C LEU A 907 10.98 1.25 -10.59
N HIS A 908 10.47 0.56 -11.60
CA HIS A 908 10.12 1.13 -12.90
C HIS A 908 8.68 1.63 -13.02
N HIS A 909 7.80 1.21 -12.10
CA HIS A 909 6.37 1.55 -12.09
C HIS A 909 6.04 2.49 -10.92
N ARG A 910 6.81 2.41 -9.82
CA ARG A 910 6.76 3.30 -8.65
C ARG A 910 8.10 4.00 -8.44
N ALA A 911 8.09 5.26 -7.99
CA ALA A 911 9.28 5.88 -7.42
C ALA A 911 9.74 5.14 -6.15
N ARG A 912 11.05 4.93 -6.01
CA ARG A 912 11.68 4.26 -4.86
C ARG A 912 13.00 4.92 -4.48
N GLY A 913 13.47 4.63 -3.27
CA GLY A 913 14.73 5.15 -2.73
C GLY A 913 14.60 6.11 -1.53
N THR A 914 13.38 6.37 -1.04
CA THR A 914 13.17 6.90 0.32
C THR A 914 12.72 5.78 1.27
N VAL A 915 12.87 5.99 2.59
CA VAL A 915 12.40 5.02 3.59
C VAL A 915 10.87 4.85 3.53
N SER A 916 10.11 5.92 3.19
CA SER A 916 8.65 5.82 2.99
C SER A 916 8.30 4.96 1.78
N ASP A 917 9.04 5.09 0.68
CA ASP A 917 8.80 4.25 -0.51
C ASP A 917 9.01 2.77 -0.22
N GLU A 918 10.12 2.43 0.46
CA GLU A 918 10.42 1.05 0.82
C GLU A 918 9.40 0.50 1.84
N PHE A 919 8.95 1.34 2.79
CA PHE A 919 7.89 0.99 3.74
C PHE A 919 6.54 0.71 3.05
N GLU A 920 6.10 1.56 2.13
CA GLU A 920 4.84 1.36 1.39
C GLU A 920 4.91 0.17 0.44
N VAL A 921 6.04 -0.03 -0.25
CA VAL A 921 6.30 -1.23 -1.05
C VAL A 921 6.14 -2.49 -0.20
N LEU A 922 6.66 -2.48 1.03
CA LEU A 922 6.54 -3.60 1.95
C LEU A 922 5.11 -3.74 2.51
N GLN A 923 4.36 -2.67 2.73
CA GLN A 923 2.94 -2.74 3.10
C GLN A 923 2.07 -3.37 1.99
N ILE A 924 2.36 -3.06 0.72
CA ILE A 924 1.69 -3.68 -0.42
C ILE A 924 2.14 -5.14 -0.58
N ALA A 925 3.44 -5.42 -0.45
CA ALA A 925 3.99 -6.76 -0.51
C ALA A 925 3.45 -7.68 0.60
N HIS A 926 3.27 -7.16 1.82
CA HIS A 926 2.53 -7.81 2.91
C HIS A 926 1.15 -8.26 2.48
N THR A 927 0.41 -7.37 1.82
CA THR A 927 -0.97 -7.66 1.38
C THR A 927 -0.94 -8.74 0.30
N VAL A 928 -0.01 -8.67 -0.65
CA VAL A 928 0.16 -9.71 -1.69
C VAL A 928 0.60 -11.05 -1.08
N SER A 929 1.45 -11.06 -0.05
CA SER A 929 1.86 -12.26 0.68
C SER A 929 0.68 -12.94 1.38
N ALA A 930 -0.12 -12.16 2.12
CA ALA A 930 -1.34 -12.65 2.76
C ALA A 930 -2.38 -13.16 1.74
N ASP A 931 -2.48 -12.54 0.56
CA ASP A 931 -3.36 -13.03 -0.52
C ASP A 931 -2.84 -14.31 -1.17
N LEU A 932 -1.51 -14.49 -1.31
CA LEU A 932 -0.90 -15.77 -1.71
C LEU A 932 -1.18 -16.86 -0.66
N GLU A 933 -1.10 -16.51 0.63
CA GLU A 933 -1.39 -17.40 1.76
C GLU A 933 -2.86 -17.83 1.76
N ALA A 934 -3.80 -16.89 1.60
CA ALA A 934 -5.22 -17.16 1.48
C ALA A 934 -5.55 -18.00 0.24
N LEU A 935 -4.90 -17.73 -0.91
CA LEU A 935 -5.07 -18.50 -2.14
C LEU A 935 -4.53 -19.93 -2.03
N TRP A 936 -3.42 -20.15 -1.33
CA TRP A 936 -2.89 -21.48 -1.07
C TRP A 936 -3.73 -22.27 -0.04
N ASN A 937 -4.27 -21.61 0.98
CA ASN A 937 -5.22 -22.20 1.92
C ASN A 937 -6.56 -22.58 1.25
N THR A 938 -7.00 -21.82 0.24
CA THR A 938 -8.26 -22.05 -0.49
C THR A 938 -8.08 -22.83 -1.79
N ARG A 939 -6.87 -23.37 -2.06
CA ARG A 939 -6.61 -24.17 -3.27
C ARG A 939 -7.50 -25.43 -3.32
N PRO A 940 -7.92 -25.88 -4.51
CA PRO A 940 -8.74 -27.08 -4.64
C PRO A 940 -7.88 -28.33 -4.39
N ARG A 941 -8.38 -29.28 -3.58
CA ARG A 941 -7.66 -30.51 -3.22
C ARG A 941 -7.22 -31.39 -4.41
N ILE A 942 -7.84 -31.22 -5.59
CA ILE A 942 -7.39 -31.89 -6.82
C ILE A 942 -5.96 -31.47 -7.23
N LEU A 943 -5.54 -30.25 -6.87
CA LEU A 943 -4.21 -29.72 -7.16
C LEU A 943 -3.12 -30.47 -6.38
N ASP A 944 -3.41 -30.95 -5.16
CA ASP A 944 -2.45 -31.62 -4.27
C ASP A 944 -1.81 -32.88 -4.88
N LEU A 945 -2.41 -33.42 -5.95
CA LEU A 945 -1.83 -34.44 -6.82
C LEU A 945 -0.54 -33.99 -7.54
N TYR A 946 -0.08 -32.74 -7.38
CA TYR A 946 1.23 -32.30 -7.86
C TYR A 946 2.40 -33.00 -7.15
N ASP A 947 2.20 -33.45 -5.90
CA ASP A 947 3.26 -33.96 -5.01
C ASP A 947 3.35 -35.50 -5.01
N THR A 948 2.57 -36.21 -5.85
CA THR A 948 2.57 -37.68 -5.86
C THR A 948 3.91 -38.24 -6.38
N PRO A 949 4.60 -39.10 -5.59
CA PRO A 949 5.87 -39.67 -5.98
C PRO A 949 5.67 -40.71 -7.09
N SER A 950 6.66 -40.85 -7.98
CA SER A 950 6.60 -41.68 -9.20
C SER A 950 6.36 -43.18 -8.97
N ASN A 951 6.40 -43.64 -7.72
CA ASN A 951 6.47 -45.05 -7.35
C ASN A 951 5.19 -45.57 -6.69
N GLU A 952 4.25 -44.68 -6.31
CA GLU A 952 2.89 -45.07 -5.95
C GLU A 952 1.98 -45.11 -7.19
N PRO A 953 0.93 -45.95 -7.21
CA PRO A 953 -0.10 -45.90 -8.23
C PRO A 953 -0.94 -44.62 -8.07
N ASP A 954 -0.53 -43.55 -8.76
CA ASP A 954 -1.26 -42.27 -8.89
C ASP A 954 -2.78 -42.50 -8.87
N SER A 955 -3.50 -41.90 -7.92
CA SER A 955 -4.96 -42.17 -7.75
C SER A 955 -5.84 -41.71 -8.92
N LEU A 956 -5.25 -41.04 -9.92
CA LEU A 956 -5.87 -40.77 -11.23
C LEU A 956 -5.71 -41.93 -12.23
N LEU A 957 -4.66 -42.76 -12.15
CA LEU A 957 -4.41 -43.90 -13.05
C LEU A 957 -5.42 -45.04 -12.88
N THR A 958 -6.11 -45.09 -11.75
CA THR A 958 -7.21 -46.04 -11.50
C THR A 958 -8.55 -45.60 -12.12
N VAL A 959 -8.63 -44.37 -12.66
CA VAL A 959 -9.86 -43.74 -13.17
C VAL A 959 -9.72 -43.22 -14.60
N LEU A 960 -8.56 -42.68 -14.97
CA LEU A 960 -8.26 -42.09 -16.28
C LEU A 960 -7.22 -42.90 -17.07
N SER A 961 -7.12 -42.66 -18.37
CA SER A 961 -6.02 -43.22 -19.17
C SER A 961 -4.66 -42.67 -18.69
N PRO A 962 -3.56 -43.45 -18.74
CA PRO A 962 -2.26 -42.99 -18.29
C PRO A 962 -1.78 -41.69 -18.94
N GLN A 963 -2.00 -41.55 -20.26
CA GLN A 963 -1.63 -40.35 -21.01
C GLN A 963 -2.45 -39.10 -20.58
N THR A 964 -3.69 -39.29 -20.12
CA THR A 964 -4.53 -38.21 -19.60
C THR A 964 -4.11 -37.81 -18.19
N ALA A 965 -3.91 -38.79 -17.30
CA ALA A 965 -3.47 -38.56 -15.93
C ALA A 965 -2.10 -37.86 -15.88
N GLU A 966 -1.13 -38.34 -16.67
CA GLU A 966 0.22 -37.76 -16.75
C GLU A 966 0.18 -36.27 -17.17
N LYS A 967 -0.63 -35.92 -18.19
CA LYS A 967 -0.80 -34.52 -18.64
C LYS A 967 -1.47 -33.64 -17.59
N ILE A 968 -2.45 -34.15 -16.84
CA ILE A 968 -3.14 -33.41 -15.78
C ILE A 968 -2.17 -33.14 -14.61
N VAL A 969 -1.44 -34.14 -14.14
CA VAL A 969 -0.46 -33.97 -13.05
C VAL A 969 0.70 -33.05 -13.47
N ARG A 970 1.21 -33.19 -14.71
CA ARG A 970 2.18 -32.25 -15.32
C ARG A 970 1.69 -30.80 -15.30
N THR A 971 0.41 -30.60 -15.62
CA THR A 971 -0.24 -29.29 -15.58
C THR A 971 -0.32 -28.74 -14.16
N PHE A 972 -0.65 -29.57 -13.17
CA PHE A 972 -0.67 -29.17 -11.76
C PHE A 972 0.74 -28.83 -11.23
N ARG A 973 1.77 -29.62 -11.56
CA ARG A 973 3.17 -29.27 -11.25
C ARG A 973 3.57 -27.92 -11.86
N ALA A 974 3.20 -27.66 -13.11
CA ALA A 974 3.48 -26.38 -13.76
C ALA A 974 2.75 -25.19 -13.10
N TYR A 975 1.51 -25.38 -12.63
CA TYR A 975 0.78 -24.36 -11.87
C TYR A 975 1.42 -24.07 -10.51
N VAL A 976 1.84 -25.10 -9.76
CA VAL A 976 2.51 -24.95 -8.46
C VAL A 976 3.91 -24.35 -8.61
N ALA A 977 4.68 -24.76 -9.62
CA ALA A 977 5.95 -24.12 -9.95
C ALA A 977 5.79 -22.63 -10.28
N ASN A 978 4.70 -22.25 -10.97
CA ASN A 978 4.37 -20.85 -11.21
C ASN A 978 3.93 -20.10 -9.94
N PHE A 979 3.22 -20.73 -9.00
CA PHE A 979 2.90 -20.15 -7.69
C PHE A 979 4.16 -19.87 -6.85
N LEU A 980 5.07 -20.83 -6.78
CA LEU A 980 6.38 -20.66 -6.12
C LEU A 980 7.20 -19.55 -6.79
N ALA A 981 7.17 -19.46 -8.13
CA ALA A 981 7.82 -18.39 -8.88
C ALA A 981 7.26 -16.99 -8.55
N GLN A 982 5.96 -16.85 -8.28
CA GLN A 982 5.40 -15.56 -7.82
C GLN A 982 5.90 -15.19 -6.42
N SER A 983 6.06 -16.17 -5.52
CA SER A 983 6.61 -15.92 -4.18
C SER A 983 8.06 -15.44 -4.24
N ILE A 984 8.89 -16.07 -5.08
CA ILE A 984 10.26 -15.62 -5.33
C ILE A 984 10.26 -14.25 -6.02
N TYR A 985 9.41 -14.03 -7.03
CA TYR A 985 9.33 -12.75 -7.75
C TYR A 985 8.89 -11.60 -6.85
N LEU A 986 7.93 -11.80 -5.96
CA LEU A 986 7.55 -10.85 -4.92
C LEU A 986 8.74 -10.50 -4.02
N HIS A 987 9.53 -11.49 -3.57
CA HIS A 987 10.76 -11.23 -2.81
C HIS A 987 11.76 -10.40 -3.63
N ARG A 988 11.97 -10.73 -4.91
CA ARG A 988 12.89 -10.01 -5.82
C ARG A 988 12.46 -8.57 -6.14
N VAL A 989 11.18 -8.25 -6.02
CA VAL A 989 10.68 -6.88 -6.22
C VAL A 989 10.63 -6.11 -4.90
N ALA A 990 10.02 -6.67 -3.85
CA ALA A 990 9.84 -5.96 -2.59
C ALA A 990 11.16 -5.68 -1.88
N PHE A 991 12.01 -6.71 -1.72
CA PHE A 991 13.17 -6.68 -0.83
C PHE A 991 14.50 -6.28 -1.50
N ALA A 992 14.48 -5.37 -2.48
CA ALA A 992 15.60 -4.96 -3.36
C ALA A 992 16.98 -4.70 -2.69
N ILE A 993 16.98 -4.44 -1.37
CA ILE A 993 18.13 -4.04 -0.55
C ILE A 993 18.52 -5.08 0.53
N TYR A 994 17.81 -6.21 0.65
CA TYR A 994 17.99 -7.22 1.70
C TYR A 994 18.62 -8.52 1.16
N PRO A 995 19.25 -9.35 2.04
CA PRO A 995 19.66 -10.70 1.66
C PRO A 995 18.48 -11.62 1.33
N ARG A 996 18.76 -12.69 0.56
CA ARG A 996 17.89 -13.85 0.38
C ARG A 996 17.55 -14.49 1.73
N THR A 997 16.33 -14.98 1.90
CA THR A 997 15.91 -15.80 3.04
C THR A 997 15.97 -17.28 2.69
N ASP A 998 16.11 -18.16 3.69
CA ASP A 998 16.21 -19.61 3.48
C ASP A 998 14.97 -20.19 2.76
N LYS A 999 13.82 -19.55 2.96
CA LYS A 999 12.55 -19.82 2.25
C LYS A 999 12.69 -19.66 0.74
N VAL A 1000 13.39 -18.63 0.26
CA VAL A 1000 13.63 -18.43 -1.18
C VAL A 1000 14.48 -19.59 -1.74
N TYR A 1001 15.49 -20.05 -1.02
CA TYR A 1001 16.29 -21.22 -1.42
C TYR A 1001 15.46 -22.51 -1.42
N ALA A 1002 14.54 -22.69 -0.46
CA ALA A 1002 13.63 -23.84 -0.43
C ALA A 1002 12.63 -23.82 -1.60
N ALA A 1003 12.08 -22.65 -1.96
CA ALA A 1003 11.24 -22.50 -3.15
C ALA A 1003 12.00 -22.75 -4.46
N VAL A 1004 13.28 -22.35 -4.54
CA VAL A 1004 14.17 -22.71 -5.66
C VAL A 1004 14.35 -24.22 -5.76
N GLU A 1005 14.67 -24.92 -4.67
CA GLU A 1005 14.85 -26.38 -4.72
C GLU A 1005 13.53 -27.09 -5.04
N GLN A 1006 12.38 -26.63 -4.54
CA GLN A 1006 11.07 -27.21 -4.87
C GLN A 1006 10.71 -27.02 -6.37
N ILE A 1007 11.01 -25.87 -6.98
CA ILE A 1007 10.86 -25.68 -8.44
C ILE A 1007 11.77 -26.64 -9.21
N ILE A 1008 13.01 -26.81 -8.76
CA ILE A 1008 13.98 -27.75 -9.36
C ILE A 1008 13.49 -29.20 -9.20
N ARG A 1009 12.92 -29.57 -8.04
CA ARG A 1009 12.38 -30.90 -7.75
C ARG A 1009 11.24 -31.25 -8.72
N LEU A 1010 10.24 -30.37 -8.83
CA LEU A 1010 9.11 -30.53 -9.75
C LEU A 1010 9.53 -30.59 -11.23
N ALA A 1011 10.58 -29.84 -11.61
CA ALA A 1011 11.15 -29.91 -12.97
C ALA A 1011 11.89 -31.24 -13.22
N ARG A 1012 12.68 -31.74 -12.24
CA ARG A 1012 13.36 -33.06 -12.31
C ARG A 1012 12.38 -34.23 -12.37
N GLU A 1013 11.24 -34.13 -11.67
CA GLU A 1013 10.16 -35.13 -11.72
C GLU A 1013 9.59 -35.28 -13.15
N GLU A 1014 9.32 -34.16 -13.84
CA GLU A 1014 8.83 -34.19 -15.21
C GLU A 1014 9.90 -34.62 -16.23
N GLY A 1015 11.14 -34.15 -16.09
CA GLY A 1015 12.26 -34.56 -16.95
C GLY A 1015 12.55 -36.06 -16.84
N SER A 1016 12.48 -36.65 -15.65
CA SER A 1016 12.68 -38.10 -15.48
C SER A 1016 11.52 -38.94 -16.01
N ARG A 1017 10.26 -38.52 -15.82
CA ARG A 1017 9.07 -39.19 -16.42
C ARG A 1017 9.15 -39.26 -17.94
N SER A 1018 9.60 -38.19 -18.61
CA SER A 1018 9.72 -38.17 -20.08
C SER A 1018 10.82 -39.08 -20.65
N ALA A 1019 11.81 -39.50 -19.85
CA ALA A 1019 12.86 -40.43 -20.28
C ALA A 1019 12.37 -41.90 -20.27
N ASN A 1020 11.58 -42.28 -19.26
CA ASN A 1020 11.15 -43.67 -19.04
C ASN A 1020 10.13 -44.19 -20.07
N ASN A 1021 9.47 -43.29 -20.83
CA ASN A 1021 8.48 -43.65 -21.83
C ASN A 1021 9.07 -43.98 -23.23
N SER A 1022 10.39 -43.87 -23.45
CA SER A 1022 11.01 -44.22 -24.74
C SER A 1022 11.47 -45.68 -24.80
N THR A 1023 10.86 -46.50 -25.67
CA THR A 1023 11.17 -47.94 -25.83
C THR A 1023 12.49 -48.26 -26.55
N THR A 1024 13.36 -47.25 -26.76
CA THR A 1024 14.63 -47.36 -27.48
C THR A 1024 15.82 -47.34 -26.51
N PRO A 1025 16.86 -48.18 -26.69
CA PRO A 1025 18.00 -48.28 -25.76
C PRO A 1025 19.04 -47.14 -25.87
N GLU A 1026 18.64 -46.00 -26.43
CA GLU A 1026 19.43 -44.75 -26.39
C GLU A 1026 18.94 -43.90 -25.20
N PRO A 1027 19.83 -43.16 -24.50
CA PRO A 1027 19.44 -42.35 -23.35
C PRO A 1027 18.67 -41.09 -23.81
N SER A 1028 17.36 -41.23 -24.04
CA SER A 1028 16.50 -40.09 -24.32
C SER A 1028 16.36 -39.23 -23.06
N VAL A 1029 17.03 -38.07 -23.05
CA VAL A 1029 16.96 -37.13 -21.93
C VAL A 1029 15.62 -36.40 -22.03
N GLY A 1030 14.70 -36.78 -21.16
CA GLY A 1030 13.36 -36.18 -21.10
C GLY A 1030 13.43 -34.68 -20.86
N SER A 1031 12.75 -33.91 -21.71
CA SER A 1031 12.80 -32.45 -21.71
C SER A 1031 11.71 -31.87 -20.81
N VAL A 1032 12.06 -30.86 -20.01
CA VAL A 1032 11.11 -30.19 -19.11
C VAL A 1032 10.12 -29.33 -19.92
N PRO A 1033 8.81 -29.32 -19.60
CA PRO A 1033 7.82 -28.54 -20.34
C PRO A 1033 8.09 -27.02 -20.32
N ILE A 1034 7.79 -26.33 -21.43
CA ILE A 1034 8.10 -24.89 -21.58
C ILE A 1034 7.39 -23.97 -20.58
N SER A 1035 6.28 -24.42 -19.98
CA SER A 1035 5.59 -23.71 -18.88
C SER A 1035 6.44 -23.57 -17.61
N PHE A 1036 7.56 -24.29 -17.50
CA PHE A 1036 8.57 -24.11 -16.46
C PHE A 1036 9.63 -23.05 -16.81
N LEU A 1037 9.67 -22.48 -18.03
CA LEU A 1037 10.70 -21.51 -18.42
C LEU A 1037 10.75 -20.29 -17.47
N TRP A 1038 9.59 -19.72 -17.12
CA TRP A 1038 9.51 -18.62 -16.16
C TRP A 1038 9.88 -19.02 -14.73
N PRO A 1039 9.31 -20.10 -14.13
CA PRO A 1039 9.76 -20.64 -12.85
C PRO A 1039 11.27 -20.89 -12.77
N LEU A 1040 11.85 -21.53 -13.79
CA LEU A 1040 13.28 -21.82 -13.86
C LEU A 1040 14.12 -20.55 -14.00
N PHE A 1041 13.73 -19.60 -14.86
CA PHE A 1041 14.41 -18.32 -15.03
C PHE A 1041 14.47 -17.54 -13.70
N ILE A 1042 13.37 -17.48 -12.94
CA ILE A 1042 13.33 -16.84 -11.62
C ILE A 1042 14.11 -17.63 -10.57
N ALA A 1043 13.99 -18.96 -10.56
CA ALA A 1043 14.70 -19.80 -9.61
C ALA A 1043 16.22 -19.72 -9.79
N ALA A 1044 16.73 -19.65 -11.03
CA ALA A 1044 18.15 -19.50 -11.29
C ALA A 1044 18.71 -18.16 -10.79
N LEU A 1045 17.94 -17.07 -10.88
CA LEU A 1045 18.39 -15.75 -10.43
C LEU A 1045 18.65 -15.70 -8.91
N GLU A 1046 17.93 -16.51 -8.12
CA GLU A 1046 18.09 -16.60 -6.65
C GLU A 1046 18.72 -17.91 -6.14
N GLY A 1047 19.08 -18.86 -7.02
CA GLY A 1047 19.71 -20.13 -6.67
C GLY A 1047 21.21 -20.06 -6.31
N SER A 1048 21.76 -21.20 -5.89
CA SER A 1048 23.19 -21.46 -5.74
C SER A 1048 23.89 -21.60 -7.10
N LEU A 1049 25.23 -21.62 -7.12
CA LEU A 1049 25.98 -21.80 -8.38
C LEU A 1049 25.72 -23.17 -9.05
N GLU A 1050 25.50 -24.22 -8.26
CA GLU A 1050 25.20 -25.57 -8.77
C GLU A 1050 23.76 -25.67 -9.29
N GLN A 1051 22.80 -25.11 -8.54
CA GLN A 1051 21.41 -24.98 -8.98
C GLN A 1051 21.32 -24.15 -10.27
N ARG A 1052 22.03 -23.01 -10.34
CA ARG A 1052 22.17 -22.18 -11.54
C ARG A 1052 22.73 -22.95 -12.73
N ALA A 1053 23.80 -23.72 -12.54
CA ALA A 1053 24.41 -24.51 -13.61
C ALA A 1053 23.43 -25.57 -14.14
N TRP A 1054 22.71 -26.27 -13.25
CA TRP A 1054 21.68 -27.23 -13.65
C TRP A 1054 20.54 -26.56 -14.43
N ILE A 1055 19.94 -25.48 -13.90
CA ILE A 1055 18.85 -24.76 -14.56
C ILE A 1055 19.31 -24.18 -15.91
N THR A 1056 20.51 -23.62 -15.98
CA THR A 1056 21.08 -23.08 -17.23
C THR A 1056 21.22 -24.20 -18.27
N SER A 1057 21.59 -25.42 -17.87
CA SER A 1057 21.62 -26.59 -18.77
C SER A 1057 20.22 -27.01 -19.25
N GLU A 1058 19.17 -26.81 -18.44
CA GLU A 1058 17.78 -27.12 -18.81
C GLU A 1058 17.21 -26.08 -19.77
N ILE A 1059 17.44 -24.79 -19.51
CA ILE A 1059 17.04 -23.72 -20.43
C ILE A 1059 17.84 -23.81 -21.75
N GLN A 1060 19.08 -24.32 -21.72
CA GLN A 1060 19.82 -24.72 -22.93
C GLN A 1060 19.15 -25.89 -23.68
N ARG A 1061 18.61 -26.91 -22.98
CA ARG A 1061 17.80 -27.96 -23.61
C ARG A 1061 16.53 -27.40 -24.25
N MET A 1062 15.80 -26.50 -23.58
CA MET A 1062 14.62 -25.79 -24.10
C MET A 1062 14.91 -24.82 -25.27
N ALA A 1063 16.19 -24.48 -25.50
CA ALA A 1063 16.63 -23.62 -26.59
C ALA A 1063 17.16 -24.41 -27.80
N ALA A 1064 17.64 -25.64 -27.58
CA ALA A 1064 18.29 -26.45 -28.60
C ALA A 1064 17.33 -26.85 -29.74
N PRO A 1065 17.79 -26.88 -31.00
CA PRO A 1065 17.00 -27.43 -32.10
C PRO A 1065 16.82 -28.94 -31.92
N ALA A 1066 15.58 -29.43 -32.04
CA ALA A 1066 15.27 -30.84 -31.95
C ALA A 1066 16.01 -31.66 -33.04
N PRO A 1067 16.52 -32.87 -32.74
CA PRO A 1067 17.24 -33.68 -33.70
C PRO A 1067 16.31 -34.11 -34.85
N ALA A 1068 16.80 -34.01 -36.09
CA ALA A 1068 15.99 -34.17 -37.30
C ALA A 1068 15.17 -35.47 -37.39
N ALA A 1069 15.61 -36.55 -36.73
CA ALA A 1069 14.89 -37.82 -36.65
C ALA A 1069 13.52 -37.72 -35.93
N ALA A 1070 13.31 -36.75 -35.04
CA ALA A 1070 12.05 -36.56 -34.32
C ALA A 1070 10.90 -36.05 -35.22
N SER A 1071 11.23 -35.41 -36.35
CA SER A 1071 10.28 -34.74 -37.26
C SER A 1071 9.18 -35.64 -37.84
N VAL A 1072 9.37 -36.97 -37.82
CA VAL A 1072 8.46 -37.95 -38.42
C VAL A 1072 7.30 -38.34 -37.49
N SER A 1073 7.39 -38.06 -36.18
CA SER A 1073 6.44 -38.58 -35.18
C SER A 1073 5.27 -37.66 -34.82
N GLY A 1074 5.25 -36.42 -35.32
CA GLY A 1074 4.21 -35.43 -35.00
C GLY A 1074 4.26 -34.90 -33.55
N SER A 1075 5.26 -35.28 -32.75
CA SER A 1075 5.48 -34.72 -31.41
C SER A 1075 6.51 -33.58 -31.48
N GLY A 1076 6.10 -32.43 -32.00
CA GLY A 1076 6.94 -31.25 -32.27
C GLY A 1076 7.40 -30.48 -31.02
N CYS A 1077 7.69 -31.16 -29.91
CA CYS A 1077 8.03 -30.52 -28.64
C CYS A 1077 9.49 -30.06 -28.59
N GLY A 1078 9.75 -28.85 -28.08
CA GLY A 1078 11.04 -28.57 -27.41
C GLY A 1078 11.69 -27.20 -27.62
N ARG A 1079 11.36 -26.43 -28.67
CA ARG A 1079 11.92 -25.08 -28.87
C ARG A 1079 10.87 -24.00 -28.62
N HIS A 1080 11.26 -22.93 -27.95
CA HIS A 1080 10.45 -21.71 -27.79
C HIS A 1080 11.18 -20.52 -28.45
N PRO A 1081 10.48 -19.67 -29.22
CA PRO A 1081 11.09 -18.57 -30.00
C PRO A 1081 11.99 -17.64 -29.18
N ASN A 1082 11.72 -17.47 -27.88
CA ASN A 1082 12.48 -16.59 -27.01
C ASN A 1082 13.33 -17.34 -25.95
N ALA A 1083 13.49 -18.67 -26.03
CA ALA A 1083 14.30 -19.43 -25.06
C ALA A 1083 15.81 -19.08 -25.12
N GLU A 1084 16.37 -18.90 -26.32
CA GLU A 1084 17.76 -18.42 -26.49
C GLU A 1084 17.96 -17.02 -25.87
N LYS A 1085 16.95 -16.15 -26.00
CA LYS A 1085 16.96 -14.80 -25.42
C LYS A 1085 16.79 -14.84 -23.89
N ALA A 1086 16.01 -15.78 -23.37
CA ALA A 1086 15.87 -16.05 -21.94
C ALA A 1086 17.20 -16.52 -21.33
N LEU A 1087 17.87 -17.46 -22.00
CA LEU A 1087 19.21 -17.94 -21.63
C LEU A 1087 20.25 -16.80 -21.64
N LEU A 1088 20.24 -15.97 -22.69
CA LEU A 1088 21.19 -14.86 -22.84
C LEU A 1088 20.97 -13.79 -21.76
N LEU A 1089 19.73 -13.41 -21.45
CA LEU A 1089 19.44 -12.49 -20.34
C LEU A 1089 19.79 -13.11 -18.98
N LEU A 1090 19.46 -14.39 -18.75
CA LEU A 1090 19.79 -15.07 -17.50
C LEU A 1090 21.29 -15.10 -17.26
N THR A 1091 22.07 -15.40 -18.31
CA THR A 1091 23.54 -15.44 -18.27
C THR A 1091 24.11 -14.06 -17.93
N GLU A 1092 23.64 -13.00 -18.58
CA GLU A 1092 24.12 -11.63 -18.30
C GLU A 1092 23.65 -11.10 -16.93
N MET A 1093 22.42 -11.39 -16.51
CA MET A 1093 21.91 -10.99 -15.19
C MET A 1093 22.67 -11.68 -14.05
N THR A 1094 22.90 -12.99 -14.14
CA THR A 1094 23.71 -13.73 -13.16
C THR A 1094 25.16 -13.26 -13.18
N ARG A 1095 25.77 -13.07 -14.36
CA ARG A 1095 27.11 -12.48 -14.48
C ARG A 1095 27.21 -11.10 -13.82
N ARG A 1096 26.17 -10.24 -13.92
CA ARG A 1096 26.12 -8.93 -13.25
C ARG A 1096 25.95 -9.04 -11.73
N GLN A 1097 25.11 -9.96 -11.24
CA GLN A 1097 25.02 -10.26 -9.80
C GLN A 1097 26.36 -10.73 -9.22
N ASP A 1098 27.08 -11.58 -9.96
CA ASP A 1098 28.27 -12.27 -9.47
C ASP A 1098 29.57 -11.44 -9.66
N THR A 1099 29.56 -10.42 -10.54
CA THR A 1099 30.69 -9.48 -10.74
C THR A 1099 30.52 -8.14 -10.01
N GLY A 1100 29.38 -7.89 -9.37
CA GLY A 1100 29.10 -6.68 -8.61
C GLY A 1100 29.88 -6.61 -7.30
N ALA A 1101 30.72 -5.59 -7.13
CA ALA A 1101 31.43 -5.34 -5.86
C ALA A 1101 30.47 -5.01 -4.69
N SER A 1102 29.24 -4.57 -5.00
CA SER A 1102 28.09 -4.62 -4.11
C SER A 1102 27.15 -5.76 -4.55
N ARG A 1103 26.61 -6.52 -3.59
CA ARG A 1103 25.63 -7.61 -3.79
C ARG A 1103 24.22 -7.12 -4.20
N THR A 1104 24.15 -6.06 -5.01
CA THR A 1104 22.92 -5.47 -5.54
C THR A 1104 22.36 -6.32 -6.67
N TRP A 1105 21.06 -6.61 -6.65
CA TRP A 1105 20.42 -7.44 -7.68
C TRP A 1105 20.54 -6.84 -9.08
N ALA A 1106 20.76 -7.69 -10.09
CA ALA A 1106 20.72 -7.27 -11.48
C ALA A 1106 19.27 -6.95 -11.88
N ASP A 1107 19.10 -5.75 -12.42
CA ASP A 1107 17.83 -5.20 -12.88
C ASP A 1107 17.41 -5.83 -14.23
N SER A 1108 16.23 -6.46 -14.27
CA SER A 1108 15.79 -7.19 -15.47
C SER A 1108 15.38 -6.26 -16.63
N LYS A 1109 14.86 -5.05 -16.35
CA LYS A 1109 14.36 -4.12 -17.38
C LYS A 1109 15.49 -3.28 -17.97
N CYS A 1110 16.49 -2.90 -17.15
CA CYS A 1110 17.74 -2.31 -17.64
C CYS A 1110 18.53 -3.30 -18.51
N VAL A 1111 18.85 -4.50 -18.00
CA VAL A 1111 19.67 -5.46 -18.75
C VAL A 1111 18.96 -5.90 -20.04
N ARG A 1112 17.62 -6.05 -20.03
CA ARG A 1112 16.83 -6.32 -21.25
C ARG A 1112 16.94 -5.18 -22.28
N ARG A 1113 16.85 -3.91 -21.85
CA ARG A 1113 16.98 -2.73 -22.73
C ARG A 1113 18.41 -2.51 -23.26
N GLU A 1114 19.43 -3.09 -22.62
CA GLU A 1114 20.81 -3.05 -23.11
C GLU A 1114 21.12 -4.19 -24.11
N LEU A 1115 20.56 -5.38 -23.89
CA LEU A 1115 20.82 -6.56 -24.73
C LEU A 1115 19.94 -6.65 -25.98
N PHE A 1116 18.73 -6.07 -25.95
CA PHE A 1116 17.74 -6.26 -27.01
C PHE A 1116 17.13 -4.91 -27.44
N VAL A 1117 17.12 -4.67 -28.75
CA VAL A 1117 16.56 -3.46 -29.39
C VAL A 1117 15.03 -3.52 -29.49
N ASP A 1118 14.47 -4.72 -29.32
CA ASP A 1118 13.07 -5.07 -29.51
C ASP A 1118 12.38 -5.41 -28.18
N PHE A 1119 11.07 -5.17 -28.14
CA PHE A 1119 10.24 -5.73 -27.09
C PHE A 1119 9.97 -7.20 -27.42
N PHE A 1120 10.31 -8.10 -26.52
CA PHE A 1120 10.05 -9.52 -26.65
C PHE A 1120 9.57 -10.08 -25.32
N VAL A 1121 8.55 -10.93 -25.37
CA VAL A 1121 7.94 -11.53 -24.17
C VAL A 1121 8.68 -12.81 -23.84
N MET A 1122 9.57 -12.72 -22.85
CA MET A 1122 10.35 -13.82 -22.29
C MET A 1122 9.63 -14.55 -21.14
N ILE A 1123 8.73 -13.83 -20.47
CA ILE A 1123 8.25 -14.09 -19.12
C ILE A 1123 6.76 -14.40 -19.15
#